data_AF-A0A3N9Y679-F1
#
_entry.id   AF-A0A3N9Y679-F1
#
_cell.length_a   1.000
_cell.length_b   1.000
_cell.length_c   1.000
_cell.angle_alpha   90.00
_cell.angle_beta   90.00
_cell.angle_gamma   90.00
#
_symmetry.space_group_name_H-M   'P 1'
#
loop_
_entity.id
_entity.type
_entity.pdbx_description
1 polymer ?
#
loop_
_entity_poly.entity_id
_entity_poly.type
_entity_poly.pdbx_seq_one_letter_code
_entity_poly.pdbx_strand_id
1 'polypeptide(L)'
;TISTARGASADPTTDERRLHELDARFAELVEAADVSAAVDPKSEDEHMPPLLAAGLAAWIAEQAPTGATYKYDPPPGRKPALHGRLIEVLDEATENEAHWCFRAIAHPNAIAVTARVKAACTLAGLDRDLPQRRLILLRNGPWPTGKRTTEVLTGFDAAGGLRCAVPEADLRVFAALRVMAAEPSTALQEWLVARRPASGTDLFRAVLPGPDGTGGGAQPPTPDDDEPPSGGPESDPTNVAEADVPAGVSTGATAEPVPADPAEPVVREGGRAVGLGRTVDGGHPFTVPLESLRRHAVVFAGSGSGKTVLIRRLVEECAREGVSAIVLDPNNDLARLGDPWPDPPGGWGPGDAERAADYLAHTEVVVWTPRVTAGRPLSFQPLPDFTSLRDWPDEFDQAVRSAVEALAPRAGVDRSSRLAQQGKAVLTEALQAYARSGMVGLPGFTEFLTDLPEGVSRLARAGKLAEELAEALKAAMVTDPLFGGVGAPADPGLLLTPSAGRRARVSVISFVGLTSDQERQSFVNQLQMALFAWIKRHPAGDRPLGGLFVMDEAQTLAPSTGTTACTASSIALASQARKYGLGLVFATQAPKGLHNQISGNATTQFFGLLNAPAQIDAARQLAEAKGGRLPDIGLLNSGEFYAAGEGFSFVKVRTPLCLTHHPKAPLTPEEVVARARPAG
;
A
#
# COMPACT_ATOMS: atom_id res chain seq x y z
N THR A 1 -45.29 51.40 -47.53
CA THR A 1 -46.18 50.23 -47.32
C THR A 1 -45.40 48.96 -47.61
N ILE A 2 -45.04 48.21 -46.56
CA ILE A 2 -44.87 46.74 -46.42
C ILE A 2 -44.14 46.03 -47.59
N SER A 3 -42.96 45.44 -47.41
CA SER A 3 -42.85 44.13 -46.73
C SER A 3 -41.46 43.84 -46.17
N THR A 4 -41.47 43.47 -44.89
CA THR A 4 -40.38 42.93 -44.07
C THR A 4 -40.03 41.50 -44.47
N ALA A 5 -38.81 41.27 -44.96
CA ALA A 5 -38.22 39.93 -44.96
C ALA A 5 -37.52 39.72 -43.61
N ARG A 6 -38.23 39.05 -42.69
CA ARG A 6 -37.65 38.53 -41.45
C ARG A 6 -36.53 37.55 -41.82
N GLY A 7 -35.30 37.85 -41.44
CA GLY A 7 -34.21 36.89 -41.45
C GLY A 7 -34.60 35.69 -40.57
N ALA A 8 -34.54 34.51 -41.16
CA ALA A 8 -34.82 33.26 -40.49
C ALA A 8 -33.90 33.11 -39.28
N SER A 9 -34.49 33.02 -38.09
CA SER A 9 -33.79 32.56 -36.88
C SER A 9 -33.28 31.15 -37.18
N ALA A 10 -31.95 30.97 -37.17
CA ALA A 10 -31.36 29.64 -37.14
C ALA A 10 -31.90 28.93 -35.89
N ASP A 11 -32.60 27.83 -36.10
CA ASP A 11 -33.16 27.01 -35.03
C ASP A 11 -31.97 26.40 -34.27
N PRO A 12 -31.80 26.65 -32.95
CA PRO A 12 -30.64 26.16 -32.21
C PRO A 12 -30.55 24.64 -32.31
N THR A 13 -29.33 24.13 -32.45
CA THR A 13 -29.05 22.68 -32.46
C THR A 13 -29.60 22.04 -31.18
N THR A 14 -29.87 20.73 -31.21
CA THR A 14 -30.39 19.99 -30.04
C THR A 14 -29.52 20.19 -28.79
N ASP A 15 -28.22 20.42 -28.97
CA ASP A 15 -27.27 20.65 -27.88
C ASP A 15 -27.33 22.09 -27.34
N GLU A 16 -27.47 23.10 -28.19
CA GLU A 16 -27.68 24.49 -27.73
C GLU A 16 -28.98 24.64 -26.94
N ARG A 17 -30.07 23.95 -27.32
CA ARG A 17 -31.34 24.01 -26.55
C ARG A 17 -31.18 23.47 -25.12
N ARG A 18 -30.46 22.37 -24.94
CA ARG A 18 -30.19 21.78 -23.62
C ARG A 18 -29.37 22.71 -22.73
N LEU A 19 -28.40 23.44 -23.30
CA LEU A 19 -27.63 24.43 -22.55
C LEU A 19 -28.50 25.63 -22.14
N HIS A 20 -29.41 26.09 -23.00
CA HIS A 20 -30.33 27.19 -22.66
C HIS A 20 -31.36 26.79 -21.58
N GLU A 21 -31.80 25.53 -21.55
CA GLU A 21 -32.65 25.00 -20.46
C GLU A 21 -31.91 25.05 -19.12
N LEU A 22 -30.61 24.72 -19.11
CA LEU A 22 -29.77 24.84 -17.92
C LEU A 22 -29.49 26.30 -17.55
N ASP A 23 -29.34 27.21 -18.53
CA ASP A 23 -29.23 28.66 -18.28
C ASP A 23 -30.47 29.20 -17.53
N ALA A 24 -31.67 28.82 -17.99
CA ALA A 24 -32.93 29.20 -17.36
C ALA A 24 -33.08 28.61 -15.95
N ARG A 25 -32.75 27.32 -15.79
CA ARG A 25 -32.79 26.62 -14.49
C ARG A 25 -31.79 27.21 -13.49
N PHE A 26 -30.59 27.54 -13.94
CA PHE A 26 -29.58 28.20 -13.12
C PHE A 26 -30.05 29.56 -12.65
N ALA A 27 -30.61 30.40 -13.54
CA ALA A 27 -31.14 31.72 -13.18
C ALA A 27 -32.26 31.64 -12.12
N GLU A 28 -33.20 30.70 -12.30
CA GLU A 28 -34.27 30.44 -11.33
C GLU A 28 -33.71 30.08 -9.94
N LEU A 29 -32.74 29.17 -9.90
CA LEU A 29 -32.12 28.71 -8.65
C LEU A 29 -31.30 29.82 -7.96
N VAL A 30 -30.62 30.68 -8.74
CA VAL A 30 -29.88 31.82 -8.20
C VAL A 30 -30.84 32.84 -7.58
N GLU A 31 -31.98 33.14 -8.22
CA GLU A 31 -32.99 34.05 -7.66
C GLU A 31 -33.65 33.47 -6.40
N ALA A 32 -33.89 32.16 -6.35
CA ALA A 32 -34.55 31.49 -5.24
C ALA A 32 -33.64 31.16 -4.03
N ALA A 33 -32.31 31.32 -4.16
CA ALA A 33 -31.36 30.89 -3.14
C ALA A 33 -31.32 31.81 -1.90
N ASP A 34 -31.64 31.24 -0.74
CA ASP A 34 -31.35 31.85 0.58
C ASP A 34 -30.00 31.36 1.11
N VAL A 35 -29.09 32.31 1.33
CA VAL A 35 -27.70 32.07 1.77
C VAL A 35 -27.37 32.75 3.10
N SER A 36 -28.37 33.35 3.75
CA SER A 36 -28.21 34.10 5.00
C SER A 36 -27.55 33.27 6.11
N ALA A 37 -27.90 31.98 6.20
CA ALA A 37 -27.35 31.04 7.19
C ALA A 37 -25.84 30.77 7.03
N ALA A 38 -25.27 30.95 5.83
CA ALA A 38 -23.84 30.75 5.58
C ALA A 38 -22.98 31.88 6.17
N VAL A 39 -23.56 33.06 6.35
CA VAL A 39 -22.88 34.24 6.92
C VAL A 39 -23.37 34.59 8.33
N ASP A 40 -24.20 33.74 8.94
CA ASP A 40 -24.61 33.88 10.34
C ASP A 40 -23.54 33.25 11.27
N PRO A 41 -23.04 33.99 12.28
CA PRO A 41 -22.12 33.48 13.30
C PRO A 41 -22.46 32.14 13.96
N LYS A 42 -23.75 31.77 14.03
CA LYS A 42 -24.23 30.56 14.70
C LYS A 42 -24.22 29.34 13.79
N SER A 43 -24.32 29.53 12.47
CA SER A 43 -24.53 28.46 11.49
C SER A 43 -23.49 28.44 10.37
N GLU A 44 -22.56 29.40 10.32
CA GLU A 44 -21.49 29.50 9.31
C GLU A 44 -20.71 28.18 9.13
N ASP A 45 -20.39 27.50 10.24
CA ASP A 45 -19.57 26.29 10.25
C ASP A 45 -20.28 25.09 9.60
N GLU A 46 -21.60 25.16 9.48
CA GLU A 46 -22.43 24.11 8.87
C GLU A 46 -22.85 24.48 7.44
N HIS A 47 -23.14 25.76 7.19
CA HIS A 47 -23.77 26.19 5.93
C HIS A 47 -22.78 26.74 4.90
N MET A 48 -21.64 27.29 5.32
CA MET A 48 -20.61 27.78 4.40
C MET A 48 -19.86 26.64 3.68
N PRO A 49 -19.42 25.56 4.36
CA PRO A 49 -18.67 24.49 3.68
C PRO A 49 -19.35 23.86 2.47
N PRO A 50 -20.65 23.46 2.51
CA PRO A 50 -21.29 22.85 1.35
C PRO A 50 -21.47 23.82 0.17
N LEU A 51 -21.52 25.14 0.42
CA LEU A 51 -21.56 26.15 -0.66
C LEU A 51 -20.18 26.27 -1.31
N LEU A 52 -19.12 26.43 -0.51
CA LEU A 52 -17.74 26.47 -1.03
C LEU A 52 -17.38 25.17 -1.76
N ALA A 53 -17.83 24.02 -1.27
CA ALA A 53 -17.65 22.72 -1.93
C ALA A 53 -18.26 22.71 -3.33
N ALA A 54 -19.52 23.14 -3.46
CA ALA A 54 -20.21 23.20 -4.74
C ALA A 54 -19.57 24.19 -5.71
N GLY A 55 -19.21 25.38 -5.22
CA GLY A 55 -18.50 26.37 -6.01
C GLY A 55 -17.15 25.85 -6.51
N LEU A 56 -16.31 25.30 -5.62
CA LEU A 56 -14.99 24.78 -5.99
C LEU A 56 -15.09 23.57 -6.92
N ALA A 57 -16.06 22.67 -6.73
CA ALA A 57 -16.27 21.54 -7.63
C ALA A 57 -16.69 22.00 -9.04
N ALA A 58 -17.58 22.99 -9.13
CA ALA A 58 -17.96 23.60 -10.41
C ALA A 58 -16.76 24.31 -11.07
N TRP A 59 -15.98 25.06 -10.29
CA TRP A 59 -14.77 25.72 -10.78
C TRP A 59 -13.74 24.71 -11.31
N ILE A 60 -13.54 23.57 -10.65
CA ILE A 60 -12.66 22.48 -11.13
C ILE A 60 -13.16 21.94 -12.47
N ALA A 61 -14.48 21.68 -12.59
CA ALA A 61 -15.07 21.21 -13.84
C ALA A 61 -14.88 22.22 -14.99
N GLU A 62 -14.96 23.52 -14.71
CA GLU A 62 -14.70 24.58 -15.68
C GLU A 62 -13.24 24.63 -16.17
N GLN A 63 -12.28 24.14 -15.38
CA GLN A 63 -10.88 24.04 -15.77
C GLN A 63 -10.55 22.74 -16.52
N ALA A 64 -11.48 21.79 -16.67
CA ALA A 64 -11.20 20.52 -17.35
C ALA A 64 -10.48 20.66 -18.72
N PRO A 65 -10.76 21.68 -19.56
CA PRO A 65 -10.05 21.86 -20.83
C PRO A 65 -8.59 22.34 -20.72
N THR A 66 -8.14 22.84 -19.55
CA THR A 66 -6.79 23.42 -19.40
C THR A 66 -5.71 22.37 -19.10
N GLY A 67 -6.11 21.13 -18.79
CA GLY A 67 -5.19 20.04 -18.46
C GLY A 67 -4.61 20.10 -17.04
N ALA A 68 -4.94 21.14 -16.25
CA ALA A 68 -4.52 21.26 -14.86
C ALA A 68 -5.33 20.32 -13.94
N THR A 69 -4.63 19.66 -13.00
CA THR A 69 -5.25 18.68 -12.10
C THR A 69 -5.54 19.32 -10.75
N TYR A 70 -6.82 19.61 -10.51
CA TYR A 70 -7.30 20.15 -9.24
C TYR A 70 -8.10 19.13 -8.44
N LYS A 71 -7.98 19.18 -7.11
CA LYS A 71 -8.74 18.35 -6.16
C LYS A 71 -9.39 19.24 -5.12
N TYR A 72 -10.67 18.99 -4.85
CA TYR A 72 -11.35 19.55 -3.69
C TYR A 72 -11.14 18.62 -2.50
N ASP A 73 -10.75 19.19 -1.37
CA ASP A 73 -10.49 18.47 -0.13
C ASP A 73 -11.46 18.95 0.97
N PRO A 74 -12.48 18.15 1.31
CA PRO A 74 -13.52 18.54 2.26
C PRO A 74 -12.96 18.58 3.69
N PRO A 75 -13.12 19.70 4.41
CA PRO A 75 -12.56 19.81 5.75
C PRO A 75 -13.37 18.99 6.79
N PRO A 76 -12.71 18.33 7.75
CA PRO A 76 -13.37 17.35 8.63
C PRO A 76 -14.15 17.98 9.80
N GLY A 77 -15.29 17.36 10.15
CA GLY A 77 -16.04 17.63 11.37
C GLY A 77 -17.12 18.71 11.27
N ARG A 78 -17.90 18.90 12.35
CA ARG A 78 -19.04 19.85 12.40
C ARG A 78 -18.64 21.31 12.67
N LYS A 79 -17.40 21.55 13.10
CA LYS A 79 -16.80 22.89 13.31
C LYS A 79 -15.40 22.89 12.73
N PRO A 80 -15.29 22.71 11.41
CA PRO A 80 -14.00 22.50 10.79
C PRO A 80 -13.17 23.79 10.89
N ALA A 81 -11.84 23.68 11.03
CA ALA A 81 -10.97 24.87 11.10
C ALA A 81 -10.87 25.61 9.75
N LEU A 82 -11.13 24.91 8.64
CA LEU A 82 -11.30 25.45 7.29
C LEU A 82 -12.71 25.13 6.77
N HIS A 83 -13.27 25.96 5.90
CA HIS A 83 -14.57 25.72 5.24
C HIS A 83 -14.44 25.21 3.81
N GLY A 84 -13.24 25.27 3.22
CA GLY A 84 -12.94 24.64 1.94
C GLY A 84 -11.44 24.60 1.67
N ARG A 85 -10.99 23.64 0.87
CA ARG A 85 -9.60 23.54 0.42
C ARG A 85 -9.57 23.06 -1.03
N LEU A 86 -8.93 23.83 -1.88
CA LEU A 86 -8.58 23.48 -3.25
C LEU A 86 -7.10 23.11 -3.30
N ILE A 87 -6.76 22.05 -4.01
CA ILE A 87 -5.39 21.56 -4.19
C ILE A 87 -5.12 21.48 -5.69
N GLU A 88 -4.03 22.08 -6.16
CA GLU A 88 -3.48 21.86 -7.49
C GLU A 88 -2.30 20.92 -7.38
N VAL A 89 -2.31 19.85 -8.18
CA VAL A 89 -1.19 18.93 -8.30
C VAL A 89 -0.24 19.50 -9.36
N LEU A 90 0.89 20.05 -8.92
CA LEU A 90 1.90 20.63 -9.82
C LEU A 90 2.82 19.55 -10.39
N ASP A 91 3.15 18.54 -9.59
CA ASP A 91 3.95 17.38 -10.00
C ASP A 91 3.60 16.16 -9.13
N GLU A 92 3.07 15.12 -9.76
CA GLU A 92 2.60 13.89 -9.12
C GLU A 92 3.77 12.98 -8.65
N ALA A 93 4.97 13.14 -9.23
CA ALA A 93 6.16 12.36 -8.86
C ALA A 93 6.91 12.94 -7.67
N THR A 94 6.83 14.26 -7.46
CA THR A 94 7.52 14.97 -6.37
C THR A 94 6.60 15.39 -5.22
N GLU A 95 5.31 15.04 -5.28
CA GLU A 95 4.27 15.45 -4.32
C GLU A 95 4.17 16.98 -4.14
N ASN A 96 4.50 17.74 -5.20
CA ASN A 96 4.47 19.19 -5.17
C ASN A 96 3.03 19.70 -5.40
N GLU A 97 2.44 20.34 -4.39
CA GLU A 97 1.04 20.76 -4.38
C GLU A 97 0.88 22.23 -3.99
N ALA A 98 0.01 22.96 -4.69
CA ALA A 98 -0.46 24.29 -4.29
C ALA A 98 -1.85 24.22 -3.65
N HIS A 99 -2.07 24.97 -2.57
CA HIS A 99 -3.28 24.90 -1.76
C HIS A 99 -3.93 26.27 -1.59
N TRP A 100 -5.24 26.34 -1.83
CA TRP A 100 -6.09 27.49 -1.49
C TRP A 100 -7.09 27.05 -0.43
N CYS A 101 -6.86 27.52 0.79
CA CYS A 101 -7.68 27.21 1.95
C CYS A 101 -8.64 28.39 2.24
N PHE A 102 -9.89 28.10 2.53
CA PHE A 102 -10.93 29.10 2.78
C PHE A 102 -11.46 28.98 4.20
N ARG A 103 -11.68 30.11 4.87
CA ARG A 103 -12.32 30.15 6.18
C ARG A 103 -13.24 31.37 6.32
N ALA A 104 -14.54 31.14 6.46
CA ALA A 104 -15.47 32.20 6.84
C ALA A 104 -15.46 32.46 8.36
N ILE A 105 -15.56 33.75 8.71
CA ILE A 105 -15.60 34.22 10.08
C ILE A 105 -16.58 35.40 10.17
N ALA A 106 -17.85 35.11 10.43
CA ALA A 106 -18.92 36.06 10.71
C ALA A 106 -18.97 36.47 12.20
N HIS A 107 -18.43 35.64 13.11
CA HIS A 107 -18.55 35.87 14.55
C HIS A 107 -18.01 37.27 14.99
N PRO A 108 -18.73 38.04 15.84
CA PRO A 108 -18.30 39.40 16.23
C PRO A 108 -17.32 39.43 17.43
N ASN A 109 -17.31 38.39 18.26
CA ASN A 109 -16.45 38.33 19.45
C ASN A 109 -14.96 38.18 19.10
N ALA A 110 -14.13 39.11 19.60
CA ALA A 110 -12.68 39.17 19.36
C ALA A 110 -11.90 37.89 19.73
N ILE A 111 -12.25 37.21 20.82
CA ILE A 111 -11.60 35.96 21.25
C ILE A 111 -11.92 34.84 20.26
N ALA A 112 -13.18 34.75 19.87
CA ALA A 112 -13.69 33.74 18.96
C ALA A 112 -13.13 33.90 17.55
N VAL A 113 -12.96 35.15 17.09
CA VAL A 113 -12.29 35.50 15.83
C VAL A 113 -10.81 35.10 15.88
N THR A 114 -10.09 35.53 16.93
CA THR A 114 -8.67 35.24 17.09
C THR A 114 -8.38 33.73 17.10
N ALA A 115 -9.21 32.95 17.80
CA ALA A 115 -9.07 31.49 17.86
C ALA A 115 -9.26 30.84 16.49
N ARG A 116 -10.28 31.27 15.72
CA ARG A 116 -10.56 30.76 14.37
C ARG A 116 -9.46 31.08 13.38
N VAL A 117 -8.94 32.32 13.39
CA VAL A 117 -7.82 32.73 12.53
C VAL A 117 -6.60 31.87 12.81
N LYS A 118 -6.22 31.70 14.08
CA LYS A 118 -5.06 30.86 14.45
C LYS A 118 -5.23 29.41 14.03
N ALA A 119 -6.40 28.82 14.28
CA ALA A 119 -6.69 27.44 13.89
C ALA A 119 -6.62 27.26 12.37
N ALA A 120 -7.13 28.23 11.61
CA ALA A 120 -7.06 28.24 10.15
C ALA A 120 -5.61 28.37 9.65
N CYS A 121 -4.79 29.27 10.21
CA CYS A 121 -3.38 29.42 9.84
C CYS A 121 -2.59 28.13 10.08
N THR A 122 -2.79 27.51 11.25
CA THR A 122 -2.12 26.24 11.58
C THR A 122 -2.52 25.13 10.63
N LEU A 123 -3.81 24.98 10.32
CA LEU A 123 -4.27 23.91 9.44
C LEU A 123 -3.92 24.16 7.96
N ALA A 124 -3.88 25.41 7.53
CA ALA A 124 -3.48 25.78 6.17
C ALA A 124 -1.96 25.71 5.95
N GLY A 125 -1.17 25.63 7.02
CA GLY A 125 0.30 25.70 6.94
C GLY A 125 0.77 27.03 6.35
N LEU A 126 0.11 28.14 6.70
CA LEU A 126 0.40 29.45 6.14
C LEU A 126 1.79 29.92 6.59
N ASP A 127 2.74 29.92 5.66
CA ASP A 127 4.13 30.34 5.84
C ASP A 127 4.60 31.10 4.59
N ARG A 128 5.36 32.18 4.78
CA ARG A 128 5.88 33.00 3.69
C ARG A 128 6.92 32.28 2.83
N ASP A 129 7.62 31.30 3.41
CA ASP A 129 8.61 30.49 2.70
C ASP A 129 7.97 29.39 1.86
N LEU A 130 6.65 29.20 1.97
CA LEU A 130 5.84 28.26 1.19
C LEU A 130 4.78 29.02 0.38
N PRO A 131 5.14 29.73 -0.72
CA PRO A 131 4.22 30.58 -1.48
C PRO A 131 3.06 29.81 -2.13
N GLN A 132 3.16 28.48 -2.17
CA GLN A 132 2.14 27.55 -2.65
C GLN A 132 1.02 27.32 -1.62
N ARG A 133 1.15 27.78 -0.36
CA ARG A 133 0.14 27.63 0.70
C ARG A 133 -0.59 28.95 0.93
N ARG A 134 -1.85 29.04 0.50
CA ARG A 134 -2.68 30.25 0.60
C ARG A 134 -3.85 30.03 1.53
N LEU A 135 -4.13 31.02 2.38
CA LEU A 135 -5.30 31.05 3.26
C LEU A 135 -6.12 32.33 3.01
N ILE A 136 -7.39 32.14 2.71
CA ILE A 136 -8.37 33.19 2.43
C ILE A 136 -9.38 33.23 3.59
N LEU A 137 -9.43 34.36 4.29
CA LEU A 137 -10.43 34.64 5.32
C LEU A 137 -11.60 35.40 4.71
N LEU A 138 -12.81 34.86 4.85
CA LEU A 138 -14.05 35.43 4.33
C LEU A 138 -14.83 36.14 5.44
N ARG A 139 -15.06 37.45 5.28
CA ARG A 139 -15.83 38.25 6.25
C ARG A 139 -16.41 39.52 5.62
N ASN A 140 -17.70 39.77 5.87
CA ASN A 140 -18.40 40.97 5.36
C ASN A 140 -18.48 42.11 6.39
N GLY A 141 -18.42 41.80 7.69
CA GLY A 141 -18.47 42.79 8.77
C GLY A 141 -17.09 43.31 9.20
N PRO A 142 -17.02 44.42 9.96
CA PRO A 142 -15.75 44.95 10.44
C PRO A 142 -15.02 43.93 11.34
N TRP A 143 -13.69 43.92 11.27
CA TRP A 143 -12.86 43.10 12.15
C TRP A 143 -12.81 43.72 13.56
N PRO A 144 -12.77 42.91 14.64
CA PRO A 144 -12.62 43.44 16.00
C PRO A 144 -11.30 44.21 16.17
N THR A 145 -11.35 45.36 16.84
CA THR A 145 -10.23 46.33 16.91
C THR A 145 -9.34 46.19 18.16
N GLY A 146 -9.56 45.16 18.99
CA GLY A 146 -8.77 44.96 20.20
C GLY A 146 -7.31 44.61 19.89
N LYS A 147 -6.35 45.12 20.69
CA LYS A 147 -4.89 44.97 20.51
C LYS A 147 -4.45 43.57 20.05
N ARG A 148 -4.90 42.52 20.74
CA ARG A 148 -4.57 41.13 20.43
C ARG A 148 -5.14 40.63 19.10
N THR A 149 -6.31 41.12 18.69
CA THR A 149 -6.92 40.77 17.39
C THR A 149 -6.14 41.44 16.27
N THR A 150 -5.77 42.71 16.46
CA THR A 150 -4.91 43.44 15.53
C THR A 150 -3.57 42.74 15.34
N GLU A 151 -2.88 42.36 16.42
CA GLU A 151 -1.61 41.62 16.35
C GLU A 151 -1.74 40.32 15.54
N VAL A 152 -2.83 39.57 15.72
CA VAL A 152 -3.06 38.31 15.01
C VAL A 152 -3.39 38.52 13.53
N LEU A 153 -4.18 39.54 13.20
CA LEU A 153 -4.49 39.88 11.81
C LEU A 153 -3.26 40.43 11.09
N THR A 154 -2.45 41.26 11.76
CA THR A 154 -1.17 41.72 11.21
C THR A 154 -0.21 40.56 10.96
N GLY A 155 -0.15 39.58 11.87
CA GLY A 155 0.63 38.35 11.65
C GLY A 155 0.12 37.52 10.47
N PHE A 156 -1.20 37.42 10.31
CA PHE A 156 -1.82 36.76 9.16
C PHE A 156 -1.49 37.46 7.84
N ASP A 157 -1.61 38.79 7.79
CA ASP A 157 -1.27 39.59 6.60
C ASP A 157 0.23 39.45 6.28
N ALA A 158 1.10 39.47 7.29
CA ALA A 158 2.54 39.31 7.13
C ALA A 158 2.92 37.92 6.60
N ALA A 159 2.13 36.88 6.90
CA ALA A 159 2.33 35.53 6.37
C ALA A 159 1.75 35.32 4.96
N GLY A 160 1.24 36.39 4.31
CA GLY A 160 0.70 36.32 2.94
C GLY A 160 -0.77 35.88 2.86
N GLY A 161 -1.49 35.90 3.97
CA GLY A 161 -2.91 35.59 3.99
C GLY A 161 -3.77 36.67 3.30
N LEU A 162 -4.91 36.26 2.71
CA LEU A 162 -5.85 37.15 2.03
C LEU A 162 -7.13 37.32 2.85
N ARG A 163 -7.64 38.56 2.93
CA ARG A 163 -8.94 38.88 3.54
C ARG A 163 -9.88 39.37 2.46
N CYS A 164 -11.00 38.68 2.28
CA CYS A 164 -11.97 38.98 1.25
C CYS A 164 -13.37 39.10 1.85
N ALA A 165 -14.18 39.99 1.29
CA ALA A 165 -15.63 39.91 1.48
C ALA A 165 -16.17 38.74 0.63
N VAL A 166 -17.32 38.21 1.02
CA VAL A 166 -18.07 37.23 0.25
C VAL A 166 -19.38 37.88 -0.21
N PRO A 167 -19.50 38.24 -1.50
CA PRO A 167 -20.75 38.78 -2.03
C PRO A 167 -21.89 37.78 -1.87
N GLU A 168 -23.09 38.29 -1.54
CA GLU A 168 -24.28 37.43 -1.45
C GLU A 168 -24.61 36.80 -2.81
N ALA A 169 -24.36 37.54 -3.91
CA ALA A 169 -24.54 37.05 -5.27
C ALA A 169 -23.69 35.79 -5.56
N ASP A 170 -22.42 35.78 -5.15
CA ASP A 170 -21.52 34.62 -5.31
C ASP A 170 -22.01 33.40 -4.53
N LEU A 171 -22.49 33.61 -3.30
CA LEU A 171 -23.04 32.51 -2.50
C LEU A 171 -24.31 31.93 -3.12
N ARG A 172 -25.17 32.77 -3.73
CA ARG A 172 -26.37 32.32 -4.45
C ARG A 172 -26.01 31.50 -5.69
N VAL A 173 -24.95 31.90 -6.41
CA VAL A 173 -24.38 31.09 -7.51
C VAL A 173 -23.93 29.72 -6.99
N PHE A 174 -23.18 29.66 -5.88
CA PHE A 174 -22.75 28.37 -5.31
C PHE A 174 -23.91 27.51 -4.81
N ALA A 175 -24.96 28.13 -4.26
CA ALA A 175 -26.17 27.43 -3.84
C ALA A 175 -26.92 26.82 -5.04
N ALA A 176 -27.05 27.57 -6.14
CA ALA A 176 -27.64 27.09 -7.38
C ALA A 176 -26.84 25.92 -7.97
N LEU A 177 -25.51 26.05 -8.04
CA LEU A 177 -24.60 25.00 -8.51
C LEU A 177 -24.70 23.73 -7.66
N ARG A 178 -24.88 23.86 -6.34
CA ARG A 178 -25.09 22.71 -5.44
C ARG A 178 -26.36 21.93 -5.80
N VAL A 179 -27.45 22.64 -6.13
CA VAL A 179 -28.72 22.01 -6.52
C VAL A 179 -28.57 21.37 -7.89
N MET A 180 -28.02 22.08 -8.88
CA MET A 180 -27.80 21.54 -10.23
C MET A 180 -26.89 20.31 -10.23
N ALA A 181 -25.87 20.26 -9.37
CA ALA A 181 -24.99 19.10 -9.24
C ALA A 181 -25.68 17.86 -8.64
N ALA A 182 -26.78 18.05 -7.89
CA ALA A 182 -27.58 16.97 -7.35
C ALA A 182 -28.69 16.48 -8.31
N GLU A 183 -29.01 17.28 -9.33
CA GLU A 183 -29.99 16.94 -10.36
C GLU A 183 -29.30 16.13 -11.49
N PRO A 184 -29.88 15.00 -11.94
CA PRO A 184 -29.29 14.18 -12.99
C PRO A 184 -29.36 14.90 -14.35
N SER A 185 -28.22 15.36 -14.86
CA SER A 185 -28.10 15.97 -16.19
C SER A 185 -26.84 15.51 -16.90
N THR A 186 -26.99 15.01 -18.13
CA THR A 186 -25.86 14.61 -18.99
C THR A 186 -25.18 15.80 -19.66
N ALA A 187 -25.81 16.98 -19.65
CA ALA A 187 -25.29 18.20 -20.28
C ALA A 187 -24.62 19.17 -19.28
N LEU A 188 -24.65 18.88 -17.98
CA LEU A 188 -24.14 19.78 -16.94
C LEU A 188 -22.63 20.05 -17.07
N GLN A 189 -21.83 19.04 -17.40
CA GLN A 189 -20.38 19.21 -17.58
C GLN A 189 -20.05 20.13 -18.76
N GLU A 190 -20.72 19.92 -19.90
CA GLU A 190 -20.60 20.78 -21.07
C GLU A 190 -21.05 22.21 -20.79
N TRP A 191 -22.15 22.37 -20.04
CA TRP A 191 -22.66 23.66 -19.61
C TRP A 191 -21.69 24.42 -18.69
N LEU A 192 -21.08 23.74 -17.70
CA LEU A 192 -20.09 24.34 -16.80
C LEU A 192 -18.90 24.87 -17.61
N VAL A 193 -18.32 24.04 -18.49
CA VAL A 193 -17.22 24.45 -19.36
C VAL A 193 -17.59 25.63 -20.27
N ALA A 194 -18.81 25.65 -20.83
CA ALA A 194 -19.24 26.69 -21.76
C ALA A 194 -19.65 28.02 -21.09
N ARG A 195 -20.26 27.98 -19.91
CA ARG A 195 -20.85 29.16 -19.24
C ARG A 195 -20.02 29.69 -18.07
N ARG A 196 -19.16 28.86 -17.50
CA ARG A 196 -18.22 29.17 -16.42
C ARG A 196 -18.79 29.99 -15.24
N PRO A 197 -19.96 29.61 -14.70
CA PRO A 197 -20.64 30.38 -13.65
C PRO A 197 -19.83 30.52 -12.35
N ALA A 198 -18.98 29.56 -11.99
CA ALA A 198 -18.16 29.61 -10.78
C ALA A 198 -16.92 30.50 -10.95
N SER A 199 -16.19 30.37 -12.06
CA SER A 199 -15.05 31.23 -12.40
C SER A 199 -15.45 32.70 -12.56
N GLY A 200 -16.70 32.97 -12.93
CA GLY A 200 -17.26 34.32 -13.07
C GLY A 200 -17.58 35.02 -11.75
N THR A 201 -17.55 34.32 -10.60
CA THR A 201 -17.81 34.93 -9.29
C THR A 201 -16.69 35.86 -8.86
N ASP A 202 -17.04 36.95 -8.18
CA ASP A 202 -16.06 37.96 -7.74
C ASP A 202 -15.05 37.35 -6.76
N LEU A 203 -15.50 36.47 -5.87
CA LEU A 203 -14.67 35.77 -4.91
C LEU A 203 -13.59 34.93 -5.60
N PHE A 204 -13.97 34.03 -6.51
CA PHE A 204 -13.00 33.13 -7.12
C PHE A 204 -12.08 33.85 -8.09
N ARG A 205 -12.59 34.83 -8.84
CA ARG A 205 -11.76 35.68 -9.70
C ARG A 205 -10.68 36.44 -8.92
N ALA A 206 -10.96 36.81 -7.68
CA ALA A 206 -10.01 37.54 -6.85
C ALA A 206 -8.90 36.66 -6.24
N VAL A 207 -9.14 35.35 -6.04
CA VAL A 207 -8.27 34.50 -5.18
C VAL A 207 -7.73 33.23 -5.85
N LEU A 208 -8.40 32.74 -6.90
CA LEU A 208 -7.99 31.55 -7.65
C LEU A 208 -7.24 31.94 -8.93
N PRO A 209 -6.37 31.05 -9.47
CA PRO A 209 -5.66 31.32 -10.71
C PRO A 209 -6.64 31.48 -11.89
N GLY A 210 -6.36 32.44 -12.77
CA GLY A 210 -7.11 32.63 -14.02
C GLY A 210 -6.77 31.56 -15.07
N PRO A 211 -7.55 31.45 -16.16
CA PRO A 211 -7.35 30.47 -17.23
C PRO A 211 -5.99 30.57 -17.93
N ASP A 212 -5.33 31.74 -17.88
CA ASP A 212 -4.01 31.98 -18.48
C ASP A 212 -2.86 31.90 -17.45
N GLY A 213 -3.10 31.35 -16.26
CA GLY A 213 -2.07 31.17 -15.22
C GLY A 213 -1.58 32.46 -14.55
N THR A 214 -2.18 33.62 -14.83
CA THR A 214 -1.81 34.91 -14.24
C THR A 214 -2.93 35.47 -13.35
N GLY A 215 -2.67 35.51 -12.03
CA GLY A 215 -3.50 36.16 -11.01
C GLY A 215 -3.48 35.43 -9.65
N GLY A 216 -3.20 36.03 -8.50
CA GLY A 216 -2.96 37.44 -8.20
C GLY A 216 -2.02 37.64 -7.00
N GLY A 217 -1.16 38.64 -7.14
CA GLY A 217 -0.54 39.40 -6.06
C GLY A 217 -0.77 40.87 -6.38
N ALA A 218 -1.32 41.62 -5.43
CA ALA A 218 -1.44 43.07 -5.54
C ALA A 218 -0.04 43.69 -5.69
N GLN A 219 0.22 44.38 -6.79
CA GLN A 219 1.40 45.23 -6.94
C GLN A 219 1.22 46.51 -6.10
N PRO A 220 2.25 46.98 -5.36
CA PRO A 220 2.21 48.27 -4.68
C PRO A 220 2.33 49.43 -5.69
N PRO A 221 1.82 50.64 -5.38
CA PRO A 221 1.68 51.71 -6.35
C PRO A 221 2.98 52.50 -6.52
N THR A 222 3.31 52.86 -7.76
CA THR A 222 4.18 54.02 -8.08
C THR A 222 3.73 54.66 -9.40
N PRO A 223 3.99 55.98 -9.59
CA PRO A 223 3.13 56.90 -10.35
C PRO A 223 3.60 57.20 -11.78
N ASP A 224 2.67 57.77 -12.55
CA ASP A 224 2.76 58.68 -13.72
C ASP A 224 3.80 58.40 -14.84
N ASP A 225 3.28 58.12 -16.04
CA ASP A 225 3.34 59.00 -17.24
C ASP A 225 3.41 58.22 -18.57
N ASP A 226 2.51 58.65 -19.48
CA ASP A 226 2.52 58.67 -20.95
C ASP A 226 2.63 57.41 -21.84
N GLU A 227 1.56 57.26 -22.64
CA GLU A 227 1.37 56.60 -23.95
C GLU A 227 2.37 57.05 -25.05
N PRO A 228 2.34 56.56 -26.33
CA PRO A 228 1.92 55.27 -26.94
C PRO A 228 2.94 54.80 -28.05
N PRO A 229 2.59 54.14 -29.19
CA PRO A 229 2.58 52.69 -29.37
C PRO A 229 3.28 52.20 -30.68
N SER A 230 3.04 50.93 -31.04
CA SER A 230 2.92 50.35 -32.41
C SER A 230 4.06 49.47 -32.96
N GLY A 231 3.62 48.36 -33.59
CA GLY A 231 4.38 47.61 -34.62
C GLY A 231 4.38 46.09 -34.45
N GLY A 232 3.53 45.36 -35.17
CA GLY A 232 3.85 43.98 -35.63
C GLY A 232 4.64 44.03 -36.95
N PRO A 233 4.66 42.99 -37.81
CA PRO A 233 4.53 41.53 -37.63
C PRO A 233 5.66 40.78 -38.43
N GLU A 234 5.41 39.51 -38.84
CA GLU A 234 6.15 38.66 -39.84
C GLU A 234 7.33 37.80 -39.32
N SER A 235 7.66 36.59 -39.81
CA SER A 235 7.07 35.57 -40.71
C SER A 235 7.95 34.28 -40.63
N ASP A 236 7.33 33.08 -40.66
CA ASP A 236 7.65 31.78 -41.34
C ASP A 236 9.11 31.30 -41.64
N PRO A 237 9.37 30.05 -42.10
CA PRO A 237 9.00 28.69 -41.61
C PRO A 237 10.21 27.70 -41.67
N THR A 238 10.08 26.43 -41.23
CA THR A 238 10.55 25.20 -41.97
C THR A 238 10.36 23.86 -41.21
N ASN A 239 9.44 23.06 -41.76
CA ASN A 239 9.41 21.59 -42.02
C ASN A 239 10.62 20.70 -41.63
N VAL A 240 10.41 19.51 -41.02
CA VAL A 240 10.80 18.16 -41.57
C VAL A 240 10.05 16.97 -40.91
N ALA A 241 9.27 16.26 -41.74
CA ALA A 241 8.95 14.82 -41.89
C ALA A 241 8.80 13.81 -40.72
N GLU A 242 7.65 13.13 -40.75
CA GLU A 242 7.27 11.86 -40.13
C GLU A 242 7.73 10.63 -40.92
N ALA A 243 7.87 9.49 -40.22
CA ALA A 243 7.94 8.15 -40.78
C ALA A 243 7.05 7.18 -39.97
N ASP A 244 6.40 6.29 -40.71
CA ASP A 244 5.19 5.52 -40.42
C ASP A 244 5.52 4.02 -40.25
N VAL A 245 4.86 3.31 -39.31
CA VAL A 245 4.70 1.82 -39.30
C VAL A 245 3.60 1.40 -38.30
N PRO A 246 2.88 0.27 -38.53
CA PRO A 246 1.42 0.28 -38.59
C PRO A 246 0.72 -0.57 -37.50
N ALA A 247 -0.57 -0.27 -37.33
CA ALA A 247 -1.49 -0.92 -36.40
C ALA A 247 -1.91 -2.34 -36.84
N GLY A 248 -1.82 -3.28 -35.90
CA GLY A 248 -2.40 -4.62 -35.99
C GLY A 248 -3.82 -4.67 -35.38
N VAL A 249 -4.76 -5.18 -36.18
CA VAL A 249 -6.19 -5.33 -35.91
C VAL A 249 -6.45 -6.40 -34.82
N SER A 250 -7.30 -6.10 -33.85
CA SER A 250 -7.95 -7.09 -32.99
C SER A 250 -9.47 -6.84 -32.95
N THR A 251 -10.20 -7.72 -33.61
CA THR A 251 -11.64 -7.97 -33.45
C THR A 251 -11.86 -8.57 -32.05
N GLY A 252 -12.83 -8.15 -31.22
CA GLY A 252 -14.21 -7.86 -31.53
C GLY A 252 -15.08 -9.11 -31.28
N ALA A 253 -15.23 -9.53 -30.02
CA ALA A 253 -16.21 -10.54 -29.62
C ALA A 253 -16.84 -10.14 -28.28
N THR A 254 -17.97 -9.45 -28.38
CA THR A 254 -18.93 -9.15 -27.32
C THR A 254 -19.69 -10.42 -26.93
N ALA A 255 -19.67 -10.77 -25.64
CA ALA A 255 -20.61 -11.72 -25.04
C ALA A 255 -21.40 -10.96 -23.97
N GLU A 256 -22.71 -10.88 -24.17
CA GLU A 256 -23.67 -10.21 -23.28
C GLU A 256 -23.76 -10.89 -21.90
N PRO A 257 -23.96 -10.13 -20.81
CA PRO A 257 -24.19 -10.66 -19.48
C PRO A 257 -25.66 -11.08 -19.28
N VAL A 258 -25.87 -12.32 -18.85
CA VAL A 258 -27.18 -12.83 -18.40
C VAL A 258 -27.46 -12.30 -16.97
N PRO A 259 -28.67 -11.78 -16.67
CA PRO A 259 -28.97 -11.20 -15.37
C PRO A 259 -29.08 -12.29 -14.28
N ALA A 260 -28.40 -12.08 -13.16
CA ALA A 260 -28.46 -12.93 -11.98
C ALA A 260 -29.60 -12.47 -11.05
N ASP A 261 -30.57 -13.35 -10.82
CA ASP A 261 -31.57 -13.20 -9.74
C ASP A 261 -30.92 -13.53 -8.38
N PRO A 262 -31.36 -12.90 -7.27
CA PRO A 262 -30.73 -13.05 -5.96
C PRO A 262 -31.21 -14.34 -5.29
N ALA A 263 -30.41 -15.41 -5.38
CA ALA A 263 -30.63 -16.63 -4.61
C ALA A 263 -29.88 -16.56 -3.27
N GLU A 264 -30.62 -16.77 -2.19
CA GLU A 264 -30.16 -16.94 -0.81
C GLU A 264 -28.97 -17.91 -0.69
N PRO A 265 -28.09 -17.74 0.32
CA PRO A 265 -26.89 -18.56 0.45
C PRO A 265 -27.27 -20.01 0.80
N VAL A 266 -27.25 -20.86 -0.21
CA VAL A 266 -27.30 -22.31 -0.08
C VAL A 266 -26.01 -22.76 0.60
N VAL A 267 -26.11 -23.20 1.85
CA VAL A 267 -25.02 -23.84 2.59
C VAL A 267 -24.67 -25.16 1.90
N ARG A 268 -23.51 -25.21 1.24
CA ARG A 268 -22.90 -26.46 0.77
C ARG A 268 -22.12 -27.09 1.92
N GLU A 269 -22.44 -28.35 2.24
CA GLU A 269 -21.67 -29.18 3.19
C GLU A 269 -20.23 -29.43 2.68
N GLY A 270 -19.22 -29.32 3.57
CA GLY A 270 -18.01 -30.16 3.49
C GLY A 270 -16.62 -29.52 3.32
N GLY A 271 -16.41 -28.22 3.53
CA GLY A 271 -15.07 -27.59 3.44
C GLY A 271 -14.44 -27.29 4.81
N ARG A 272 -13.17 -27.69 5.04
CA ARG A 272 -12.41 -27.27 6.23
C ARG A 272 -12.20 -25.74 6.22
N ALA A 273 -12.54 -25.08 7.31
CA ALA A 273 -12.50 -23.63 7.45
C ALA A 273 -11.95 -23.22 8.82
N VAL A 274 -11.36 -22.02 8.89
CA VAL A 274 -10.83 -21.45 10.13
C VAL A 274 -11.77 -20.38 10.66
N GLY A 275 -12.11 -20.46 11.95
CA GLY A 275 -12.94 -19.48 12.63
C GLY A 275 -12.13 -18.25 13.03
N LEU A 276 -12.47 -17.09 12.47
CA LEU A 276 -11.76 -15.82 12.72
C LEU A 276 -12.60 -14.81 13.50
N GLY A 277 -13.73 -15.23 14.06
CA GLY A 277 -14.52 -14.44 15.00
C GLY A 277 -16.00 -14.49 14.71
N ARG A 278 -16.67 -13.35 14.87
CA ARG A 278 -18.11 -13.22 14.63
C ARG A 278 -18.43 -11.94 13.88
N THR A 279 -19.47 -11.95 13.05
CA THR A 279 -19.99 -10.73 12.44
C THR A 279 -20.47 -9.76 13.52
N VAL A 280 -20.19 -8.47 13.36
CA VAL A 280 -20.71 -7.44 14.27
C VAL A 280 -22.22 -7.35 14.12
N ASP A 281 -22.70 -7.46 12.87
CA ASP A 281 -24.12 -7.54 12.57
C ASP A 281 -24.60 -8.98 12.77
N GLY A 282 -25.44 -9.21 13.78
CA GLY A 282 -26.08 -10.50 14.06
C GLY A 282 -25.25 -11.50 14.89
N GLY A 283 -23.95 -11.29 15.07
CA GLY A 283 -23.12 -12.15 15.95
C GLY A 283 -22.85 -13.56 15.39
N HIS A 284 -23.05 -13.77 14.09
CA HIS A 284 -22.86 -15.06 13.43
C HIS A 284 -21.38 -15.44 13.39
N PRO A 285 -21.02 -16.73 13.55
CA PRO A 285 -19.63 -17.17 13.37
C PRO A 285 -19.09 -16.74 12.00
N PHE A 286 -17.91 -16.12 12.00
CA PHE A 286 -17.18 -15.76 10.79
C PHE A 286 -16.05 -16.75 10.57
N THR A 287 -16.11 -17.45 9.43
CA THR A 287 -15.14 -18.49 9.06
C THR A 287 -14.58 -18.23 7.66
N VAL A 288 -13.30 -18.51 7.47
CA VAL A 288 -12.64 -18.45 6.15
C VAL A 288 -12.28 -19.87 5.70
N PRO A 289 -12.74 -20.32 4.52
CA PRO A 289 -12.33 -21.62 3.99
C PRO A 289 -10.81 -21.70 3.79
N LEU A 290 -10.19 -22.81 4.18
CA LEU A 290 -8.74 -23.00 4.03
C LEU A 290 -8.31 -22.90 2.56
N GLU A 291 -9.14 -23.39 1.64
CA GLU A 291 -8.85 -23.35 0.20
C GLU A 291 -8.81 -21.92 -0.35
N SER A 292 -9.63 -21.01 0.18
CA SER A 292 -9.61 -19.60 -0.24
C SER A 292 -8.29 -18.92 0.13
N LEU A 293 -7.58 -19.38 1.17
CA LEU A 293 -6.25 -18.87 1.54
C LEU A 293 -5.16 -19.25 0.53
N ARG A 294 -5.39 -20.21 -0.37
CA ARG A 294 -4.50 -20.45 -1.53
C ARG A 294 -4.41 -19.22 -2.44
N ARG A 295 -5.47 -18.39 -2.46
CA ARG A 295 -5.52 -17.09 -3.15
C ARG A 295 -5.15 -15.91 -2.25
N HIS A 296 -4.42 -16.19 -1.19
CA HIS A 296 -3.75 -15.23 -0.34
C HIS A 296 -4.69 -14.33 0.48
N ALA A 297 -4.13 -13.77 1.55
CA ALA A 297 -4.80 -12.82 2.42
C ALA A 297 -3.95 -11.55 2.57
N VAL A 298 -4.61 -10.40 2.68
CA VAL A 298 -3.95 -9.14 3.04
C VAL A 298 -4.68 -8.47 4.20
N VAL A 299 -3.91 -7.94 5.16
CA VAL A 299 -4.42 -7.20 6.31
C VAL A 299 -3.90 -5.76 6.24
N PHE A 300 -4.83 -4.82 6.07
CA PHE A 300 -4.61 -3.38 6.08
C PHE A 300 -5.09 -2.82 7.42
N ALA A 301 -4.17 -2.45 8.30
CA ALA A 301 -4.54 -2.03 9.65
C ALA A 301 -3.43 -1.19 10.29
N GLY A 302 -3.82 -0.09 10.93
CA GLY A 302 -2.90 0.81 11.62
C GLY A 302 -2.43 0.27 12.96
N SER A 303 -1.50 0.97 13.60
CA SER A 303 -1.06 0.65 14.96
C SER A 303 -2.24 0.59 15.95
N GLY A 304 -2.25 -0.41 16.83
CA GLY A 304 -3.31 -0.62 17.83
C GLY A 304 -4.63 -1.21 17.30
N SER A 305 -4.74 -1.43 15.98
CA SER A 305 -5.95 -1.97 15.34
C SER A 305 -6.21 -3.46 15.62
N GLY A 306 -5.18 -4.19 16.05
CA GLY A 306 -5.25 -5.65 16.27
C GLY A 306 -4.66 -6.47 15.11
N LYS A 307 -3.92 -5.85 14.19
CA LYS A 307 -3.26 -6.50 13.04
C LYS A 307 -2.50 -7.77 13.44
N THR A 308 -1.57 -7.65 14.40
CA THR A 308 -0.75 -8.77 14.90
C THR A 308 -1.60 -9.86 15.55
N VAL A 309 -2.65 -9.48 16.29
CA VAL A 309 -3.57 -10.43 16.93
C VAL A 309 -4.32 -11.24 15.87
N LEU A 310 -4.82 -10.60 14.81
CA LEU A 310 -5.48 -11.27 13.70
C LEU A 310 -4.54 -12.21 12.95
N ILE A 311 -3.30 -11.78 12.66
CA ILE A 311 -2.29 -12.64 12.01
C ILE A 311 -2.03 -13.88 12.86
N ARG A 312 -1.77 -13.68 14.16
CA ARG A 312 -1.54 -14.78 15.11
C ARG A 312 -2.73 -15.74 15.11
N ARG A 313 -3.95 -15.22 15.24
CA ARG A 313 -5.17 -16.04 15.25
C ARG A 313 -5.32 -16.84 13.97
N LEU A 314 -5.07 -16.23 12.81
CA LEU A 314 -5.11 -16.92 11.52
C LEU A 314 -4.09 -18.06 11.45
N VAL A 315 -2.84 -17.82 11.86
CA VAL A 315 -1.77 -18.83 11.87
C VAL A 315 -2.11 -19.97 12.84
N GLU A 316 -2.57 -19.64 14.05
CA GLU A 316 -2.92 -20.62 15.09
C GLU A 316 -4.07 -21.52 14.63
N GLU A 317 -5.15 -20.96 14.08
CA GLU A 317 -6.28 -21.75 13.56
C GLU A 317 -5.87 -22.60 12.35
N CYS A 318 -5.03 -22.09 11.46
CA CYS A 318 -4.49 -22.89 10.35
C CYS A 318 -3.63 -24.06 10.85
N ALA A 319 -2.80 -23.84 11.87
CA ALA A 319 -1.98 -24.89 12.48
C ALA A 319 -2.83 -25.95 13.21
N ARG A 320 -3.95 -25.55 13.82
CA ARG A 320 -4.94 -26.48 14.36
C ARG A 320 -5.53 -27.39 13.27
N GLU A 321 -5.65 -26.87 12.06
CA GLU A 321 -6.04 -27.64 10.88
C GLU A 321 -4.86 -28.37 10.18
N GLY A 322 -3.66 -28.39 10.78
CA GLY A 322 -2.49 -29.09 10.23
C GLY A 322 -1.80 -28.36 9.08
N VAL A 323 -2.02 -27.05 8.96
CA VAL A 323 -1.30 -26.20 8.02
C VAL A 323 -0.09 -25.59 8.71
N SER A 324 1.10 -25.95 8.24
CA SER A 324 2.35 -25.33 8.69
C SER A 324 2.55 -23.92 8.13
N ALA A 325 3.30 -23.08 8.83
CA ALA A 325 3.56 -21.70 8.46
C ALA A 325 5.05 -21.33 8.60
N ILE A 326 5.55 -20.53 7.65
CA ILE A 326 6.75 -19.72 7.81
C ILE A 326 6.29 -18.28 8.07
N VAL A 327 6.78 -17.69 9.15
CA VAL A 327 6.38 -16.35 9.60
C VAL A 327 7.61 -15.46 9.67
N LEU A 328 7.63 -14.37 8.90
CA LEU A 328 8.66 -13.35 8.98
C LEU A 328 8.31 -12.36 10.09
N ASP A 329 9.21 -12.17 11.05
CA ASP A 329 8.98 -11.36 12.25
C ASP A 329 10.01 -10.20 12.32
N PRO A 330 9.75 -9.08 11.63
CA PRO A 330 10.67 -7.93 11.61
C PRO A 330 10.73 -7.19 12.96
N ASN A 331 9.68 -7.30 13.79
CA ASN A 331 9.46 -6.51 15.00
C ASN A 331 9.49 -7.35 16.30
N ASN A 332 9.76 -8.65 16.21
CA ASN A 332 9.79 -9.59 17.35
C ASN A 332 8.44 -9.75 18.07
N ASP A 333 7.35 -9.51 17.33
CA ASP A 333 5.97 -9.59 17.81
C ASP A 333 5.36 -10.97 17.62
N LEU A 334 5.95 -11.84 16.79
CA LEU A 334 5.38 -13.14 16.43
C LEU A 334 6.15 -14.31 17.05
N ALA A 335 7.36 -14.07 17.59
CA ALA A 335 8.16 -15.08 18.30
C ALA A 335 7.50 -15.70 19.54
N ARG A 336 6.39 -15.13 20.05
CA ARG A 336 5.57 -15.68 21.15
C ARG A 336 4.42 -16.60 20.70
N LEU A 337 4.38 -17.00 19.43
CA LEU A 337 3.36 -17.93 18.91
C LEU A 337 3.35 -19.30 19.59
N GLY A 338 4.30 -19.62 20.48
CA GLY A 338 4.34 -20.85 21.29
C GLY A 338 4.05 -20.64 22.77
N ASP A 339 3.65 -19.44 23.19
CA ASP A 339 3.55 -19.07 24.60
C ASP A 339 2.12 -19.28 25.09
N PRO A 340 1.89 -20.10 26.14
CA PRO A 340 0.58 -20.14 26.78
C PRO A 340 0.29 -18.79 27.45
N TRP A 341 -0.97 -18.39 27.42
CA TRP A 341 -1.46 -17.34 28.32
C TRP A 341 -1.29 -17.79 29.77
N PRO A 342 -0.84 -16.91 30.69
CA PRO A 342 -0.80 -17.24 32.12
C PRO A 342 -2.20 -17.57 32.68
N ASP A 343 -3.19 -16.78 32.27
CA ASP A 343 -4.61 -16.96 32.57
C ASP A 343 -5.41 -16.70 31.28
N PRO A 344 -6.57 -17.36 31.07
CA PRO A 344 -7.44 -17.09 29.92
C PRO A 344 -7.79 -15.59 29.81
N PRO A 345 -7.42 -14.91 28.71
CA PRO A 345 -7.62 -13.48 28.58
C PRO A 345 -9.09 -13.11 28.38
N GLY A 346 -9.45 -11.90 28.80
CA GLY A 346 -10.74 -11.31 28.45
C GLY A 346 -10.85 -11.10 26.93
N GLY A 347 -11.93 -11.58 26.32
CA GLY A 347 -12.14 -11.53 24.86
C GLY A 347 -12.07 -12.88 24.15
N TRP A 348 -11.67 -13.95 24.86
CA TRP A 348 -11.89 -15.32 24.41
C TRP A 348 -13.38 -15.69 24.42
N GLY A 349 -13.81 -16.37 23.36
CA GLY A 349 -15.14 -16.93 23.23
C GLY A 349 -15.22 -18.37 23.75
N PRO A 350 -16.43 -18.98 23.71
CA PRO A 350 -16.60 -20.38 24.04
C PRO A 350 -15.66 -21.29 23.23
N GLY A 351 -14.98 -22.20 23.94
CA GLY A 351 -14.04 -23.18 23.39
C GLY A 351 -12.62 -22.67 23.14
N ASP A 352 -12.31 -21.37 23.30
CA ASP A 352 -10.96 -20.86 23.00
C ASP A 352 -9.88 -21.41 23.94
N ALA A 353 -10.21 -21.69 25.21
CA ALA A 353 -9.27 -22.33 26.13
C ALA A 353 -8.88 -23.75 25.66
N GLU A 354 -9.85 -24.55 25.22
CA GLU A 354 -9.61 -25.87 24.63
C GLU A 354 -8.84 -25.74 23.31
N ARG A 355 -9.15 -24.72 22.50
CA ARG A 355 -8.43 -24.47 21.25
C ARG A 355 -6.97 -24.10 21.50
N ALA A 356 -6.69 -23.27 22.51
CA ALA A 356 -5.34 -22.90 22.90
C ALA A 356 -4.56 -24.11 23.40
N ALA A 357 -5.17 -24.94 24.26
CA ALA A 357 -4.56 -26.17 24.75
C ALA A 357 -4.22 -27.15 23.61
N ASP A 358 -5.15 -27.41 22.69
CA ASP A 358 -4.89 -28.30 21.56
C ASP A 358 -3.87 -27.71 20.56
N TYR A 359 -3.84 -26.39 20.35
CA TYR A 359 -2.80 -25.75 19.54
C TYR A 359 -1.41 -25.96 20.15
N LEU A 360 -1.22 -25.67 21.44
CA LEU A 360 0.08 -25.80 22.11
C LEU A 360 0.53 -27.26 22.22
N ALA A 361 -0.41 -28.19 22.38
CA ALA A 361 -0.12 -29.62 22.48
C ALA A 361 0.30 -30.24 21.14
N HIS A 362 -0.24 -29.78 20.01
CA HIS A 362 -0.05 -30.45 18.71
C HIS A 362 0.72 -29.63 17.68
N THR A 363 0.99 -28.35 17.93
CA THR A 363 1.79 -27.49 17.05
C THR A 363 3.19 -27.35 17.59
N GLU A 364 4.17 -27.45 16.70
CA GLU A 364 5.56 -27.18 16.99
C GLU A 364 5.93 -25.76 16.54
N VAL A 365 6.23 -24.89 17.49
CA VAL A 365 6.66 -23.52 17.20
C VAL A 365 8.16 -23.42 17.38
N VAL A 366 8.87 -22.99 16.33
CA VAL A 366 10.33 -22.83 16.36
C VAL A 366 10.70 -21.41 15.97
N VAL A 367 11.46 -20.75 16.84
CA VAL A 367 12.04 -19.43 16.58
C VAL A 367 13.43 -19.61 15.98
N TRP A 368 13.65 -18.89 14.89
CA TRP A 368 14.80 -18.99 14.00
C TRP A 368 15.48 -17.61 13.95
N THR A 369 16.80 -17.58 14.10
CA THR A 369 17.57 -16.33 14.22
C THR A 369 18.73 -16.32 13.22
N PRO A 370 18.48 -15.97 11.93
CA PRO A 370 19.53 -15.85 10.92
C PRO A 370 20.70 -15.00 11.42
N ARG A 371 21.93 -15.45 11.15
CA ARG A 371 23.20 -14.83 11.59
C ARG A 371 23.47 -14.76 13.10
N VAL A 372 22.56 -15.24 13.95
CA VAL A 372 22.79 -15.27 15.41
C VAL A 372 23.00 -16.69 15.90
N THR A 373 24.27 -17.04 16.15
CA THR A 373 24.68 -18.37 16.61
C THR A 373 24.25 -18.69 18.04
N ALA A 374 24.07 -17.66 18.88
CA ALA A 374 23.62 -17.82 20.27
C ALA A 374 22.15 -18.25 20.41
N GLY A 375 21.38 -18.19 19.31
CA GLY A 375 19.99 -18.64 19.22
C GLY A 375 19.88 -19.92 18.38
N ARG A 376 19.04 -19.89 17.35
CA ARG A 376 18.94 -20.97 16.35
C ARG A 376 19.29 -20.42 14.97
N PRO A 377 20.58 -20.42 14.60
CA PRO A 377 21.01 -19.81 13.37
C PRO A 377 20.45 -20.51 12.13
N LEU A 378 20.15 -19.71 11.13
CA LEU A 378 19.70 -20.12 9.80
C LEU A 378 20.64 -19.56 8.75
N SER A 379 21.00 -20.40 7.79
CA SER A 379 21.90 -20.07 6.70
C SER A 379 21.48 -20.75 5.40
N PHE A 380 21.85 -20.17 4.26
CA PHE A 380 21.68 -20.82 2.97
C PHE A 380 22.90 -21.72 2.73
N GLN A 381 22.64 -23.03 2.68
CA GLN A 381 23.66 -24.05 2.42
C GLN A 381 23.76 -24.23 0.90
N PRO A 382 24.87 -23.82 0.26
CA PRO A 382 25.01 -23.95 -1.20
C PRO A 382 25.29 -25.38 -1.64
N LEU A 383 25.70 -26.25 -0.70
CA LEU A 383 25.91 -27.66 -0.93
C LEU A 383 24.72 -28.45 -0.36
N PRO A 384 24.05 -29.30 -1.18
CA PRO A 384 23.05 -30.23 -0.66
C PRO A 384 23.72 -31.33 0.18
N ASP A 385 22.92 -32.07 0.95
CA ASP A 385 23.39 -33.35 1.50
C ASP A 385 23.41 -34.38 0.38
N PHE A 386 24.61 -34.82 0.01
CA PHE A 386 24.81 -35.81 -1.04
C PHE A 386 24.64 -37.24 -0.54
N THR A 387 24.53 -37.46 0.77
CA THR A 387 24.52 -38.79 1.39
C THR A 387 23.37 -39.66 0.88
N SER A 388 22.17 -39.07 0.78
CA SER A 388 20.98 -39.78 0.29
C SER A 388 20.97 -40.05 -1.21
N LEU A 389 21.85 -39.40 -1.98
CA LEU A 389 21.90 -39.49 -3.45
C LEU A 389 22.97 -40.44 -3.97
N ARG A 390 23.80 -41.02 -3.10
CA ARG A 390 24.95 -41.85 -3.48
C ARG A 390 24.59 -43.04 -4.37
N ASP A 391 23.44 -43.63 -4.09
CA ASP A 391 22.96 -44.82 -4.79
C ASP A 391 22.22 -44.46 -6.11
N TRP A 392 22.14 -43.17 -6.44
CA TRP A 392 21.40 -42.63 -7.60
C TRP A 392 22.35 -41.82 -8.49
N PRO A 393 23.13 -42.46 -9.38
CA PRO A 393 24.24 -41.80 -10.10
C PRO A 393 23.84 -40.55 -10.90
N ASP A 394 22.72 -40.61 -11.62
CA ASP A 394 22.25 -39.47 -12.43
C ASP A 394 21.81 -38.29 -11.57
N GLU A 395 21.11 -38.57 -10.47
CA GLU A 395 20.64 -37.57 -9.50
C GLU A 395 21.82 -36.96 -8.74
N PHE A 396 22.81 -37.78 -8.38
CA PHE A 396 24.06 -37.35 -7.78
C PHE A 396 24.82 -36.39 -8.71
N ASP A 397 25.04 -36.76 -9.97
CA ASP A 397 25.74 -35.92 -10.94
C ASP A 397 24.98 -34.62 -11.26
N GLN A 398 23.64 -34.67 -11.25
CA GLN A 398 22.81 -33.47 -11.37
C GLN A 398 22.92 -32.55 -10.15
N ALA A 399 22.91 -33.10 -8.93
CA ALA A 399 23.07 -32.35 -7.70
C ALA A 399 24.45 -31.69 -7.63
N VAL A 400 25.51 -32.40 -8.01
CA VAL A 400 26.87 -31.84 -8.07
C VAL A 400 26.94 -30.71 -9.08
N ARG A 401 26.44 -30.88 -10.31
CA ARG A 401 26.42 -29.80 -11.31
C ARG A 401 25.69 -28.56 -10.80
N SER A 402 24.53 -28.76 -10.16
CA SER A 402 23.73 -27.68 -9.60
C SER A 402 24.48 -26.93 -8.49
N ALA A 403 25.18 -27.66 -7.62
CA ALA A 403 26.01 -27.08 -6.56
C ALA A 403 27.23 -26.32 -7.13
N VAL A 404 27.89 -26.84 -8.18
CA VAL A 404 28.99 -26.14 -8.87
C VAL A 404 28.48 -24.83 -9.47
N GLU A 405 27.34 -24.82 -10.14
CA GLU A 405 26.76 -23.58 -10.68
C GLU A 405 26.43 -22.56 -9.58
N ALA A 406 25.97 -23.03 -8.40
CA ALA A 406 25.72 -22.14 -7.26
C ALA A 406 27.01 -21.56 -6.65
N LEU A 407 28.12 -22.32 -6.66
CA LEU A 407 29.40 -21.89 -6.10
C LEU A 407 30.24 -21.06 -7.09
N ALA A 408 30.12 -21.29 -8.40
CA ALA A 408 30.99 -20.71 -9.41
C ALA A 408 31.10 -19.17 -9.38
N PRO A 409 30.01 -18.39 -9.17
CA PRO A 409 30.11 -16.93 -9.04
C PRO A 409 30.92 -16.49 -7.81
N ARG A 410 30.74 -17.17 -6.67
CA ARG A 410 31.46 -16.87 -5.41
C ARG A 410 32.91 -17.35 -5.43
N ALA A 411 33.18 -18.42 -6.17
CA ALA A 411 34.52 -18.93 -6.41
C ALA A 411 35.26 -18.19 -7.54
N GLY A 412 34.61 -17.21 -8.21
CA GLY A 412 35.23 -16.40 -9.27
C GLY A 412 35.43 -17.11 -10.61
N VAL A 413 34.80 -18.27 -10.82
CA VAL A 413 34.99 -19.14 -12.00
C VAL A 413 33.81 -19.18 -12.97
N ASP A 414 32.86 -18.27 -12.82
CA ASP A 414 31.69 -18.15 -13.72
C ASP A 414 32.02 -17.50 -15.09
N ARG A 415 33.25 -17.01 -15.26
CA ARG A 415 33.67 -16.31 -16.49
C ARG A 415 34.07 -17.29 -17.59
N SER A 416 34.03 -16.83 -18.84
CA SER A 416 34.37 -17.63 -20.03
C SER A 416 35.87 -17.79 -20.30
N SER A 417 36.76 -17.36 -19.40
CA SER A 417 38.21 -17.46 -19.61
C SER A 417 38.71 -18.90 -19.47
N ARG A 418 39.79 -19.25 -20.18
CA ARG A 418 40.41 -20.60 -20.08
C ARG A 418 40.78 -20.95 -18.64
N LEU A 419 41.26 -19.98 -17.86
CA LEU A 419 41.61 -20.16 -16.46
C LEU A 419 40.36 -20.44 -15.61
N ALA A 420 39.27 -19.70 -15.83
CA ALA A 420 38.00 -19.91 -15.13
C ALA A 420 37.38 -21.28 -15.50
N GLN A 421 37.46 -21.69 -16.76
CA GLN A 421 37.02 -23.03 -17.18
C GLN A 421 37.82 -24.15 -16.50
N GLN A 422 39.15 -23.99 -16.38
CA GLN A 422 40.00 -24.91 -15.63
C GLN A 422 39.64 -24.93 -14.14
N GLY A 423 39.43 -23.76 -13.53
CA GLY A 423 38.97 -23.65 -12.14
C GLY A 423 37.61 -24.30 -11.92
N LYS A 424 36.63 -24.11 -12.81
CA LYS A 424 35.31 -24.75 -12.75
C LYS A 424 35.40 -26.26 -12.89
N ALA A 425 36.33 -26.78 -13.71
CA ALA A 425 36.61 -28.21 -13.80
C ALA A 425 37.19 -28.77 -12.49
N VAL A 426 38.19 -28.11 -11.91
CA VAL A 426 38.77 -28.49 -10.60
C VAL A 426 37.69 -28.46 -9.51
N LEU A 427 36.87 -27.41 -9.46
CA LEU A 427 35.76 -27.26 -8.52
C LEU A 427 34.77 -28.43 -8.64
N THR A 428 34.47 -28.86 -9.87
CA THR A 428 33.56 -29.99 -10.14
C THR A 428 34.14 -31.32 -9.67
N GLU A 429 35.39 -31.64 -10.08
CA GLU A 429 36.06 -32.89 -9.70
C GLU A 429 36.27 -32.98 -8.18
N ALA A 430 36.67 -31.87 -7.56
CA ALA A 430 36.81 -31.77 -6.11
C ALA A 430 35.47 -31.98 -5.40
N LEU A 431 34.38 -31.35 -5.87
CA LEU A 431 33.07 -31.53 -5.25
C LEU A 431 32.53 -32.95 -5.41
N GLN A 432 32.77 -33.61 -6.54
CA GLN A 432 32.43 -35.03 -6.72
C GLN A 432 33.18 -35.92 -5.72
N ALA A 433 34.49 -35.69 -5.54
CA ALA A 433 35.30 -36.44 -4.59
C ALA A 433 34.85 -36.19 -3.14
N TYR A 434 34.62 -34.93 -2.79
CA TYR A 434 34.10 -34.51 -1.49
C TYR A 434 32.74 -35.15 -1.19
N ALA A 435 31.78 -35.09 -2.11
CA ALA A 435 30.46 -35.68 -1.94
C ALA A 435 30.49 -37.21 -1.75
N ARG A 436 31.42 -37.91 -2.40
CA ARG A 436 31.62 -39.37 -2.22
C ARG A 436 32.29 -39.72 -0.89
N SER A 437 33.10 -38.83 -0.31
CA SER A 437 33.85 -39.08 0.93
C SER A 437 32.98 -39.23 2.19
N GLY A 438 31.77 -38.64 2.20
CA GLY A 438 30.87 -38.64 3.38
C GLY A 438 30.82 -37.31 4.09
N MET A 439 31.69 -36.38 3.71
CA MET A 439 31.72 -35.04 4.25
C MET A 439 30.57 -34.19 3.71
N VAL A 440 30.12 -33.24 4.54
CA VAL A 440 28.96 -32.38 4.27
C VAL A 440 29.27 -30.92 4.61
N GLY A 441 28.60 -30.00 3.90
CA GLY A 441 28.69 -28.57 4.16
C GLY A 441 29.88 -27.87 3.49
N LEU A 442 29.74 -26.56 3.27
CA LEU A 442 30.74 -25.73 2.60
C LEU A 442 32.04 -25.55 3.40
N PRO A 443 32.04 -25.37 4.74
CA PRO A 443 33.29 -25.24 5.49
C PRO A 443 34.22 -26.46 5.33
N GLY A 444 33.68 -27.68 5.37
CA GLY A 444 34.47 -28.88 5.12
C GLY A 444 34.98 -28.97 3.69
N PHE A 445 34.21 -28.46 2.73
CA PHE A 445 34.62 -28.44 1.32
C PHE A 445 35.73 -27.43 1.05
N THR A 446 35.74 -26.27 1.71
CA THR A 446 36.84 -25.30 1.56
C THR A 446 38.14 -25.83 2.15
N GLU A 447 38.09 -26.59 3.25
CA GLU A 447 39.27 -27.30 3.77
C GLU A 447 39.72 -28.43 2.83
N PHE A 448 38.78 -29.18 2.26
CA PHE A 448 39.09 -30.20 1.24
C PHE A 448 39.73 -29.61 -0.02
N LEU A 449 39.36 -28.39 -0.41
CA LEU A 449 40.01 -27.67 -1.51
C LEU A 449 41.40 -27.15 -1.14
N THR A 450 41.59 -26.72 0.11
CA THR A 450 42.91 -26.29 0.63
C THR A 450 43.90 -27.45 0.64
N ASP A 451 43.47 -28.66 0.99
CA ASP A 451 44.28 -29.88 0.97
C ASP A 451 43.72 -30.91 -0.03
N LEU A 452 43.71 -30.55 -1.31
CA LEU A 452 43.14 -31.39 -2.37
C LEU A 452 43.91 -32.72 -2.50
N PRO A 453 43.28 -33.89 -2.26
CA PRO A 453 43.98 -35.17 -2.33
C PRO A 453 44.55 -35.47 -3.72
N GLU A 454 45.71 -36.14 -3.74
CA GLU A 454 46.34 -36.56 -5.00
C GLU A 454 45.40 -37.45 -5.83
N GLY A 455 45.36 -37.19 -7.14
CA GLY A 455 44.55 -37.98 -8.09
C GLY A 455 43.08 -37.58 -8.21
N VAL A 456 42.59 -36.61 -7.40
CA VAL A 456 41.22 -36.07 -7.55
C VAL A 456 41.05 -35.34 -8.90
N SER A 457 42.05 -34.58 -9.31
CA SER A 457 42.08 -33.90 -10.62
C SER A 457 43.34 -34.27 -11.40
N ARG A 458 43.20 -34.48 -12.70
CA ARG A 458 44.32 -34.75 -13.62
C ARG A 458 44.90 -33.47 -14.23
N LEU A 459 44.36 -32.30 -13.88
CA LEU A 459 44.85 -31.02 -14.40
C LEU A 459 46.19 -30.65 -13.76
N ALA A 460 47.17 -30.26 -14.58
CA ALA A 460 48.53 -29.97 -14.11
C ALA A 460 48.61 -28.86 -13.04
N ARG A 461 47.61 -27.96 -12.96
CA ARG A 461 47.54 -26.85 -11.99
C ARG A 461 46.45 -27.04 -10.94
N ALA A 462 45.94 -28.26 -10.76
CA ALA A 462 44.79 -28.52 -9.89
C ALA A 462 44.98 -28.01 -8.46
N GLY A 463 46.12 -28.31 -7.82
CA GLY A 463 46.39 -27.89 -6.44
C GLY A 463 46.31 -26.36 -6.26
N LYS A 464 47.05 -25.61 -7.08
CA LYS A 464 47.03 -24.13 -7.02
C LYS A 464 45.64 -23.56 -7.29
N LEU A 465 44.91 -24.10 -8.27
CA LEU A 465 43.55 -23.65 -8.55
C LEU A 465 42.59 -23.98 -7.40
N ALA A 466 42.74 -25.12 -6.74
CA ALA A 466 41.94 -25.51 -5.58
C ALA A 466 42.20 -24.59 -4.38
N GLU A 467 43.45 -24.21 -4.11
CA GLU A 467 43.80 -23.20 -3.10
C GLU A 467 43.14 -21.85 -3.41
N GLU A 468 43.25 -21.36 -4.65
CA GLU A 468 42.62 -20.10 -5.07
C GLU A 468 41.08 -20.14 -4.93
N LEU A 469 40.45 -21.28 -5.26
CA LEU A 469 39.03 -21.53 -5.07
C LEU A 469 38.64 -21.54 -3.59
N ALA A 470 39.44 -22.20 -2.74
CA ALA A 470 39.22 -22.27 -1.30
C ALA A 470 39.25 -20.87 -0.68
N GLU A 471 40.27 -20.06 -1.00
CA GLU A 471 40.41 -18.69 -0.51
C GLU A 471 39.24 -17.80 -0.97
N ALA A 472 38.83 -17.90 -2.25
CA ALA A 472 37.68 -17.14 -2.75
C ALA A 472 36.38 -17.51 -2.02
N LEU A 473 36.14 -18.79 -1.78
CA LEU A 473 34.96 -19.26 -1.06
C LEU A 473 35.01 -18.88 0.44
N LYS A 474 36.17 -18.99 1.10
CA LYS A 474 36.39 -18.53 2.48
C LYS A 474 36.12 -17.03 2.61
N ALA A 475 36.65 -16.22 1.68
CA ALA A 475 36.39 -14.78 1.63
C ALA A 475 34.89 -14.46 1.40
N ALA A 476 34.21 -15.22 0.53
CA ALA A 476 32.79 -15.07 0.30
C ALA A 476 31.95 -15.39 1.55
N MET A 477 32.32 -16.43 2.31
CA MET A 477 31.65 -16.77 3.58
C MET A 477 31.85 -15.70 4.65
N VAL A 478 33.03 -15.06 4.69
CA VAL A 478 33.31 -13.94 5.61
C VAL A 478 32.49 -12.70 5.23
N THR A 479 32.40 -12.41 3.94
CA THR A 479 31.69 -11.22 3.42
C THR A 479 30.17 -11.39 3.48
N ASP A 480 29.68 -12.62 3.32
CA ASP A 480 28.27 -12.97 3.35
C ASP A 480 28.00 -14.12 4.33
N PRO A 481 27.82 -13.82 5.64
CA PRO A 481 27.54 -14.83 6.66
C PRO A 481 26.30 -15.70 6.44
N LEU A 482 25.42 -15.37 5.49
CA LEU A 482 24.28 -16.21 5.11
C LEU A 482 24.68 -17.32 4.13
N PHE A 483 25.81 -17.16 3.42
CA PHE A 483 26.33 -18.13 2.46
C PHE A 483 27.25 -19.14 3.16
N GLY A 484 26.82 -20.41 3.24
CA GLY A 484 27.60 -21.46 3.89
C GLY A 484 27.83 -21.21 5.38
N GLY A 485 27.02 -20.34 6.00
CA GLY A 485 27.12 -19.99 7.41
C GLY A 485 26.76 -21.14 8.34
N VAL A 486 27.15 -21.02 9.61
CA VAL A 486 26.83 -21.98 10.68
C VAL A 486 25.32 -21.97 10.95
N GLY A 487 24.71 -23.14 11.10
CA GLY A 487 23.32 -23.27 11.49
C GLY A 487 22.53 -24.25 10.63
N ALA A 488 21.22 -24.26 10.84
CA ALA A 488 20.31 -25.09 10.05
C ALA A 488 20.12 -24.51 8.65
N PRO A 489 19.92 -25.35 7.63
CA PRO A 489 19.63 -24.87 6.28
C PRO A 489 18.30 -24.10 6.25
N ALA A 490 18.28 -22.99 5.53
CA ALA A 490 17.07 -22.25 5.16
C ALA A 490 16.25 -22.98 4.10
N ASP A 491 15.99 -24.25 4.37
CA ASP A 491 15.23 -25.18 3.55
C ASP A 491 13.74 -25.13 3.93
N PRO A 492 12.84 -24.81 2.99
CA PRO A 492 11.40 -24.87 3.23
C PRO A 492 10.91 -26.22 3.74
N GLY A 493 11.56 -27.33 3.37
CA GLY A 493 11.23 -28.66 3.88
C GLY A 493 11.38 -28.74 5.40
N LEU A 494 12.53 -28.32 5.92
CA LEU A 494 12.76 -28.18 7.36
C LEU A 494 11.78 -27.19 8.02
N LEU A 495 11.52 -26.06 7.38
CA LEU A 495 10.73 -24.97 7.96
C LEU A 495 9.22 -25.23 7.97
N LEU A 496 8.70 -26.13 7.13
CA LEU A 496 7.27 -26.45 7.03
C LEU A 496 6.93 -27.87 7.51
N THR A 497 7.90 -28.75 7.69
CA THR A 497 7.62 -30.13 8.13
C THR A 497 7.63 -30.22 9.66
N PRO A 498 6.50 -30.60 10.30
CA PRO A 498 6.48 -30.84 11.73
C PRO A 498 7.30 -32.08 12.11
N SER A 499 7.86 -32.07 13.31
CA SER A 499 8.46 -33.27 13.91
C SER A 499 7.40 -34.37 14.09
N ALA A 500 7.83 -35.63 14.16
CA ALA A 500 6.93 -36.76 14.33
C ALA A 500 5.99 -36.58 15.54
N GLY A 501 4.71 -36.86 15.36
CA GLY A 501 3.67 -36.68 16.39
C GLY A 501 3.13 -35.25 16.52
N ARG A 502 3.70 -34.27 15.81
CA ARG A 502 3.15 -32.89 15.72
C ARG A 502 2.32 -32.75 14.45
N ARG A 503 1.23 -31.98 14.55
CA ARG A 503 0.26 -31.76 13.48
C ARG A 503 0.68 -30.65 12.53
N ALA A 504 1.38 -29.63 13.03
CA ALA A 504 1.84 -28.49 12.22
C ALA A 504 3.16 -27.92 12.76
N ARG A 505 3.93 -27.29 11.87
CA ARG A 505 5.14 -26.52 12.17
C ARG A 505 4.86 -25.03 11.97
N VAL A 506 5.15 -24.21 12.97
CA VAL A 506 5.18 -22.75 12.85
C VAL A 506 6.63 -22.29 13.02
N SER A 507 7.28 -21.99 11.91
CA SER A 507 8.65 -21.48 11.88
C SER A 507 8.63 -19.96 11.87
N VAL A 508 8.95 -19.34 13.00
CA VAL A 508 9.05 -17.87 13.13
C VAL A 508 10.50 -17.44 12.88
N ILE A 509 10.74 -16.73 11.79
CA ILE A 509 12.04 -16.18 11.43
C ILE A 509 12.13 -14.75 11.93
N SER A 510 12.86 -14.56 13.03
CA SER A 510 13.13 -13.23 13.58
C SER A 510 14.23 -12.53 12.80
N PHE A 511 14.07 -11.23 12.57
CA PHE A 511 15.08 -10.40 11.91
C PHE A 511 16.11 -9.80 12.89
N VAL A 512 16.21 -10.31 14.12
CA VAL A 512 17.14 -9.81 15.15
C VAL A 512 18.60 -9.77 14.69
N GLY A 513 19.03 -10.71 13.84
CA GLY A 513 20.38 -10.75 13.26
C GLY A 513 20.51 -10.09 11.87
N LEU A 514 19.44 -9.50 11.35
CA LEU A 514 19.40 -8.82 10.05
C LEU A 514 19.25 -7.32 10.30
N THR A 515 20.41 -6.65 10.39
CA THR A 515 20.52 -5.29 10.93
C THR A 515 20.17 -4.20 9.92
N SER A 516 20.25 -4.49 8.62
CA SER A 516 19.89 -3.55 7.56
C SER A 516 18.74 -4.06 6.69
N ASP A 517 18.01 -3.14 6.06
CA ASP A 517 16.94 -3.47 5.12
C ASP A 517 17.45 -4.30 3.94
N GLN A 518 18.66 -3.99 3.45
CA GLN A 518 19.29 -4.75 2.38
C GLN A 518 19.51 -6.22 2.78
N GLU A 519 19.98 -6.48 4.01
CA GLU A 519 20.15 -7.84 4.52
C GLU A 519 18.81 -8.57 4.67
N ARG A 520 17.79 -7.88 5.22
CA ARG A 520 16.43 -8.43 5.34
C ARG A 520 15.86 -8.81 3.98
N GLN A 521 15.91 -7.90 3.02
CA GLN A 521 15.40 -8.10 1.66
C GLN A 521 16.16 -9.20 0.92
N SER A 522 17.50 -9.24 1.00
CA SER A 522 18.30 -10.28 0.37
C SER A 522 18.04 -11.67 0.97
N PHE A 523 17.89 -11.77 2.30
CA PHE A 523 17.52 -13.01 2.96
C PHE A 523 16.13 -13.49 2.52
N VAL A 524 15.14 -12.60 2.55
CA VAL A 524 13.76 -12.91 2.15
C VAL A 524 13.70 -13.34 0.68
N ASN A 525 14.43 -12.67 -0.21
CA ASN A 525 14.50 -13.06 -1.62
C ASN A 525 14.97 -14.51 -1.79
N GLN A 526 16.08 -14.88 -1.15
CA GLN A 526 16.64 -16.23 -1.25
C GLN A 526 15.69 -17.28 -0.66
N LEU A 527 15.08 -16.99 0.49
CA LEU A 527 14.09 -17.87 1.10
C LEU A 527 12.86 -18.06 0.22
N GLN A 528 12.34 -16.98 -0.38
CA GLN A 528 11.19 -17.03 -1.29
C GLN A 528 11.48 -17.82 -2.56
N MET A 529 12.69 -17.69 -3.11
CA MET A 529 13.14 -18.49 -4.26
C MET A 529 13.22 -19.98 -3.90
N ALA A 530 13.82 -20.32 -2.75
CA ALA A 530 13.88 -21.68 -2.25
C ALA A 530 12.47 -22.25 -2.02
N LEU A 531 11.59 -21.47 -1.39
CA LEU A 531 10.19 -21.81 -1.15
C LEU A 531 9.45 -22.08 -2.46
N PHE A 532 9.61 -21.21 -3.47
CA PHE A 532 8.97 -21.39 -4.77
C PHE A 532 9.44 -22.66 -5.48
N ALA A 533 10.74 -22.98 -5.41
CA ALA A 533 11.26 -24.23 -5.96
C ALA A 533 10.76 -25.45 -5.19
N TRP A 534 10.63 -25.35 -3.86
CA TRP A 534 10.18 -26.44 -3.01
C TRP A 534 8.70 -26.77 -3.23
N ILE A 535 7.80 -25.77 -3.27
CA ILE A 535 6.36 -26.00 -3.47
C ILE A 535 6.04 -26.57 -4.85
N LYS A 536 6.87 -26.30 -5.87
CA LYS A 536 6.73 -26.92 -7.19
C LYS A 536 6.96 -28.43 -7.16
N ARG A 537 7.91 -28.88 -6.33
CA ARG A 537 8.22 -30.30 -6.14
C ARG A 537 7.29 -30.96 -5.13
N HIS A 538 6.71 -30.18 -4.22
CA HIS A 538 5.83 -30.63 -3.14
C HIS A 538 4.48 -29.89 -3.17
N PRO A 539 3.69 -30.00 -4.24
CA PRO A 539 2.38 -29.35 -4.31
C PRO A 539 1.44 -29.87 -3.21
N ALA A 540 0.45 -29.06 -2.83
CA ALA A 540 -0.49 -29.42 -1.76
C ALA A 540 -1.28 -30.72 -2.02
N GLY A 541 -1.48 -31.08 -3.30
CA GLY A 541 -2.34 -32.19 -3.70
C GLY A 541 -3.77 -31.96 -3.22
N ASP A 542 -4.35 -32.98 -2.58
CA ASP A 542 -5.72 -32.95 -2.06
C ASP A 542 -5.88 -32.13 -0.77
N ARG A 543 -4.77 -31.68 -0.14
CA ARG A 543 -4.85 -30.85 1.07
C ARG A 543 -5.43 -29.48 0.72
N PRO A 544 -6.43 -28.95 1.44
CA PRO A 544 -7.05 -27.67 1.11
C PRO A 544 -6.05 -26.50 1.13
N LEU A 545 -4.98 -26.61 1.93
CA LEU A 545 -3.88 -25.66 1.97
C LEU A 545 -2.56 -26.40 2.27
N GLY A 546 -1.52 -26.12 1.48
CA GLY A 546 -0.22 -26.78 1.57
C GLY A 546 0.69 -26.21 2.65
N GLY A 547 0.53 -24.92 2.96
CA GLY A 547 1.27 -24.17 3.96
C GLY A 547 0.96 -22.67 3.87
N LEU A 548 1.47 -21.89 4.82
CA LEU A 548 1.40 -20.42 4.84
C LEU A 548 2.80 -19.79 4.79
N PHE A 549 2.91 -18.68 4.07
CA PHE A 549 4.05 -17.76 4.16
C PHE A 549 3.54 -16.38 4.59
N VAL A 550 3.92 -15.94 5.78
CA VAL A 550 3.41 -14.73 6.43
C VAL A 550 4.48 -13.65 6.41
N MET A 551 4.12 -12.48 5.89
CA MET A 551 4.96 -11.29 5.82
C MET A 551 4.29 -10.16 6.61
N ASP A 552 4.75 -9.92 7.84
CA ASP A 552 4.36 -8.72 8.57
C ASP A 552 5.21 -7.52 8.13
N GLU A 553 4.62 -6.32 8.20
CA GLU A 553 5.17 -5.08 7.62
C GLU A 553 5.65 -5.25 6.17
N ALA A 554 4.84 -5.93 5.36
CA ALA A 554 5.19 -6.35 4.00
C ALA A 554 5.62 -5.21 3.07
N GLN A 555 5.20 -3.96 3.33
CA GLN A 555 5.62 -2.78 2.57
C GLN A 555 7.13 -2.50 2.68
N THR A 556 7.79 -2.94 3.76
CA THR A 556 9.26 -2.81 3.92
C THR A 556 10.04 -3.77 3.02
N LEU A 557 9.40 -4.86 2.60
CA LEU A 557 9.98 -5.91 1.76
C LEU A 557 9.54 -5.77 0.30
N ALA A 558 8.27 -5.44 0.04
CA ALA A 558 7.71 -5.29 -1.29
C ALA A 558 6.88 -3.99 -1.40
N PRO A 559 7.54 -2.82 -1.40
CA PRO A 559 6.89 -1.52 -1.48
C PRO A 559 6.14 -1.33 -2.80
N SER A 560 5.22 -0.37 -2.83
CA SER A 560 4.48 0.01 -4.04
C SER A 560 5.31 0.82 -5.03
N THR A 561 6.33 1.52 -4.55
CA THR A 561 7.26 2.32 -5.35
C THR A 561 8.69 1.81 -5.17
N GLY A 562 9.48 1.94 -6.24
CA GLY A 562 10.84 1.39 -6.28
C GLY A 562 10.88 -0.14 -6.38
N THR A 563 12.08 -0.69 -6.24
CA THR A 563 12.29 -2.14 -6.19
C THR A 563 13.25 -2.49 -5.07
N THR A 564 12.97 -3.58 -4.38
CA THR A 564 13.85 -4.19 -3.38
C THR A 564 14.44 -5.48 -3.94
N ALA A 565 15.44 -6.03 -3.25
CA ALA A 565 16.02 -7.33 -3.63
C ALA A 565 14.99 -8.49 -3.66
N CYS A 566 13.85 -8.38 -2.95
CA CYS A 566 12.81 -9.43 -2.88
C CYS A 566 11.49 -9.06 -3.55
N THR A 567 11.39 -7.92 -4.24
CA THR A 567 10.14 -7.47 -4.88
C THR A 567 9.70 -8.48 -5.95
N ALA A 568 10.61 -8.87 -6.85
CA ALA A 568 10.30 -9.78 -7.95
C ALA A 568 9.88 -11.18 -7.47
N SER A 569 10.57 -11.74 -6.46
CA SER A 569 10.25 -13.04 -5.87
C SER A 569 8.94 -13.02 -5.09
N SER A 570 8.64 -11.92 -4.38
CA SER A 570 7.35 -11.71 -3.71
C SER A 570 6.18 -11.68 -4.70
N ILE A 571 6.31 -10.95 -5.81
CA ILE A 571 5.32 -10.90 -6.89
C ILE A 571 5.12 -12.28 -7.53
N ALA A 572 6.23 -13.00 -7.80
CA ALA A 572 6.18 -14.33 -8.40
C ALA A 572 5.42 -15.32 -7.51
N LEU A 573 5.68 -15.31 -6.20
CA LEU A 573 4.92 -16.12 -5.24
C LEU A 573 3.45 -15.69 -5.21
N ALA A 574 3.14 -14.41 -5.05
CA ALA A 574 1.76 -13.92 -5.02
C ALA A 574 0.97 -14.27 -6.30
N SER A 575 1.63 -14.38 -7.45
CA SER A 575 0.96 -14.68 -8.72
C SER A 575 0.81 -16.18 -8.99
N GLN A 576 1.72 -17.02 -8.48
CA GLN A 576 1.86 -18.41 -8.92
C GLN A 576 1.72 -19.45 -7.81
N ALA A 577 1.98 -19.10 -6.55
CA ALA A 577 1.99 -20.02 -5.41
C ALA A 577 0.65 -20.74 -5.22
N ARG A 578 -0.46 -20.09 -5.58
CA ARG A 578 -1.82 -20.66 -5.53
C ARG A 578 -1.93 -22.01 -6.24
N LYS A 579 -1.22 -22.19 -7.36
CA LYS A 579 -1.25 -23.42 -8.17
C LYS A 579 -0.65 -24.63 -7.44
N TYR A 580 0.27 -24.37 -6.53
CA TYR A 580 0.96 -25.38 -5.73
C TYR A 580 0.36 -25.48 -4.31
N GLY A 581 -0.68 -24.70 -4.03
CA GLY A 581 -1.40 -24.70 -2.77
C GLY A 581 -0.69 -24.00 -1.60
N LEU A 582 0.28 -23.11 -1.85
CA LEU A 582 0.84 -22.25 -0.81
C LEU A 582 0.02 -20.96 -0.69
N GLY A 583 -0.45 -20.64 0.52
CA GLY A 583 -1.09 -19.38 0.85
C GLY A 583 -0.09 -18.34 1.33
N LEU A 584 -0.31 -17.07 0.98
CA LEU A 584 0.49 -15.95 1.47
C LEU A 584 -0.39 -15.04 2.31
N VAL A 585 0.16 -14.51 3.40
CA VAL A 585 -0.50 -13.54 4.28
C VAL A 585 0.38 -12.30 4.34
N PHE A 586 -0.11 -11.19 3.81
CA PHE A 586 0.58 -9.91 3.85
C PHE A 586 -0.08 -9.00 4.86
N ALA A 587 0.70 -8.33 5.70
CA ALA A 587 0.17 -7.35 6.63
C ALA A 587 0.92 -6.04 6.51
N THR A 588 0.19 -4.94 6.42
CA THR A 588 0.74 -3.59 6.23
C THR A 588 -0.14 -2.56 6.91
N GLN A 589 0.50 -1.51 7.43
CA GLN A 589 -0.19 -0.32 7.94
C GLN A 589 -0.49 0.70 6.85
N ALA A 590 0.15 0.56 5.67
CA ALA A 590 0.04 1.47 4.54
C ALA A 590 -0.64 0.75 3.37
N PRO A 591 -1.96 0.96 3.13
CA PRO A 591 -2.68 0.22 2.10
C PRO A 591 -2.14 0.42 0.67
N LYS A 592 -1.75 1.65 0.34
CA LYS A 592 -1.05 1.99 -0.91
C LYS A 592 0.48 1.80 -0.84
N GLY A 593 1.02 1.38 0.29
CA GLY A 593 2.45 1.14 0.47
C GLY A 593 2.90 -0.26 0.00
N LEU A 594 1.98 -1.20 -0.20
CA LEU A 594 2.27 -2.54 -0.68
C LEU A 594 2.11 -2.61 -2.21
N HIS A 595 2.99 -3.34 -2.89
CA HIS A 595 2.94 -3.52 -4.34
C HIS A 595 1.56 -3.97 -4.84
N ASN A 596 1.04 -3.31 -5.89
CA ASN A 596 -0.31 -3.53 -6.41
C ASN A 596 -0.55 -4.97 -6.92
N GLN A 597 0.45 -5.59 -7.55
CA GLN A 597 0.36 -6.99 -7.98
C GLN A 597 0.31 -7.97 -6.81
N ILE A 598 0.78 -7.59 -5.62
CA ILE A 598 0.66 -8.43 -4.43
C ILE A 598 -0.75 -8.28 -3.84
N SER A 599 -1.18 -7.05 -3.57
CA SER A 599 -2.51 -6.78 -3.00
C SER A 599 -3.66 -7.19 -3.92
N GLY A 600 -3.49 -7.06 -5.24
CA GLY A 600 -4.45 -7.47 -6.26
C GLY A 600 -4.61 -8.99 -6.38
N ASN A 601 -3.57 -9.77 -6.11
CA ASN A 601 -3.66 -11.25 -6.09
C ASN A 601 -4.25 -11.79 -4.78
N ALA A 602 -4.36 -10.98 -3.72
CA ALA A 602 -4.99 -11.37 -2.47
C ALA A 602 -6.51 -11.27 -2.56
N THR A 603 -7.16 -12.44 -2.52
CA THR A 603 -8.63 -12.55 -2.56
C THR A 603 -9.23 -12.20 -1.21
N THR A 604 -8.66 -12.71 -0.12
CA THR A 604 -9.14 -12.41 1.24
C THR A 604 -8.51 -11.10 1.71
N GLN A 605 -9.32 -10.17 2.18
CA GLN A 605 -8.86 -8.85 2.65
C GLN A 605 -9.48 -8.51 3.99
N PHE A 606 -8.65 -7.96 4.88
CA PHE A 606 -9.08 -7.41 6.16
C PHE A 606 -8.67 -5.94 6.23
N PHE A 607 -9.61 -5.08 6.58
CA PHE A 607 -9.41 -3.65 6.79
C PHE A 607 -9.76 -3.31 8.23
N GLY A 608 -8.74 -3.07 9.05
CA GLY A 608 -8.91 -2.67 10.45
C GLY A 608 -8.93 -1.15 10.60
N LEU A 609 -8.99 -0.68 11.85
CA LEU A 609 -8.83 0.73 12.20
C LEU A 609 -7.56 1.33 11.54
N LEU A 610 -7.76 2.43 10.82
CA LEU A 610 -6.71 3.29 10.26
C LEU A 610 -6.93 4.72 10.79
N ASN A 611 -5.87 5.33 11.33
CA ASN A 611 -5.98 6.63 12.00
C ASN A 611 -5.63 7.80 11.07
N ALA A 612 -4.81 7.57 10.04
CA ALA A 612 -4.39 8.60 9.11
C ALA A 612 -5.39 8.76 7.96
N PRO A 613 -5.86 9.97 7.63
CA PRO A 613 -6.80 10.21 6.52
C PRO A 613 -6.35 9.59 5.20
N ALA A 614 -5.09 9.78 4.81
CA ALA A 614 -4.54 9.19 3.58
C ALA A 614 -4.62 7.65 3.55
N GLN A 615 -4.45 6.99 4.70
CA GLN A 615 -4.59 5.53 4.80
C GLN A 615 -6.05 5.10 4.72
N ILE A 616 -6.96 5.86 5.36
CA ILE A 616 -8.41 5.64 5.28
C ILE A 616 -8.89 5.75 3.83
N ASP A 617 -8.47 6.78 3.11
CA ASP A 617 -8.88 7.00 1.73
C ASP A 617 -8.28 5.95 0.78
N ALA A 618 -7.01 5.59 1.01
CA ALA A 618 -6.39 4.48 0.30
C ALA A 618 -7.15 3.15 0.50
N ALA A 619 -7.55 2.84 1.74
CA ALA A 619 -8.34 1.65 2.04
C ALA A 619 -9.73 1.70 1.39
N ARG A 620 -10.41 2.85 1.41
CA ARG A 620 -11.71 3.05 0.76
C ARG A 620 -11.61 2.84 -0.76
N GLN A 621 -10.61 3.40 -1.41
CA GLN A 621 -10.38 3.21 -2.85
C GLN A 621 -10.12 1.74 -3.20
N LEU A 622 -9.32 1.03 -2.39
CA LEU A 622 -9.07 -0.40 -2.58
C LEU A 622 -10.35 -1.23 -2.42
N ALA A 623 -11.23 -0.86 -1.48
CA ALA A 623 -12.51 -1.52 -1.28
C ALA A 623 -13.50 -1.22 -2.41
N GLU A 624 -13.61 0.04 -2.84
CA GLU A 624 -14.47 0.47 -3.95
C GLU A 624 -14.10 -0.20 -5.27
N ALA A 625 -12.80 -0.37 -5.55
CA ALA A 625 -12.31 -1.13 -6.70
C ALA A 625 -12.77 -2.60 -6.70
N LYS A 626 -13.17 -3.12 -5.54
CA LYS A 626 -13.75 -4.47 -5.36
C LYS A 626 -15.27 -4.44 -5.09
N GLY A 627 -15.94 -3.33 -5.38
CA GLY A 627 -17.39 -3.17 -5.19
C GLY A 627 -17.82 -3.05 -3.72
N GLY A 628 -16.90 -2.79 -2.81
CA GLY A 628 -17.13 -2.63 -1.37
C GLY A 628 -17.18 -1.18 -0.90
N ARG A 629 -17.64 -0.98 0.34
CA ARG A 629 -17.62 0.33 1.01
C ARG A 629 -17.12 0.17 2.44
N LEU A 630 -16.34 1.15 2.91
CA LEU A 630 -15.76 1.20 4.26
C LEU A 630 -16.15 2.53 4.95
N PRO A 631 -17.44 2.72 5.27
CA PRO A 631 -17.95 4.03 5.69
C PRO A 631 -17.29 4.53 6.98
N ASP A 632 -17.08 3.64 7.96
CA ASP A 632 -16.61 3.97 9.31
C ASP A 632 -15.28 3.30 9.68
N ILE A 633 -14.42 2.98 8.71
CA ILE A 633 -13.10 2.36 8.96
C ILE A 633 -12.23 3.15 9.96
N GLY A 634 -12.32 4.48 9.96
CA GLY A 634 -11.62 5.35 10.91
C GLY A 634 -12.23 5.37 12.33
N LEU A 635 -13.34 4.67 12.55
CA LEU A 635 -14.06 4.60 13.82
C LEU A 635 -14.15 3.16 14.37
N LEU A 636 -13.51 2.19 13.71
CA LEU A 636 -13.50 0.80 14.17
C LEU A 636 -12.79 0.66 15.53
N ASN A 637 -13.29 -0.25 16.37
CA ASN A 637 -12.57 -0.59 17.59
C ASN A 637 -11.40 -1.52 17.29
N SER A 638 -10.43 -1.60 18.21
CA SER A 638 -9.38 -2.60 18.15
C SER A 638 -9.98 -4.01 18.11
N GLY A 639 -9.50 -4.84 17.18
CA GLY A 639 -10.05 -6.19 16.95
C GLY A 639 -11.28 -6.24 16.04
N GLU A 640 -11.79 -5.08 15.56
CA GLU A 640 -12.83 -5.02 14.54
C GLU A 640 -12.23 -4.75 13.16
N PHE A 641 -12.68 -5.53 12.17
CA PHE A 641 -12.21 -5.46 10.80
C PHE A 641 -13.40 -5.51 9.85
N TYR A 642 -13.29 -4.83 8.72
CA TYR A 642 -14.05 -5.22 7.55
C TYR A 642 -13.33 -6.37 6.84
N ALA A 643 -14.03 -7.48 6.64
CA ALA A 643 -13.52 -8.63 5.91
C ALA A 643 -14.23 -8.76 4.56
N ALA A 644 -13.47 -8.97 3.50
CA ALA A 644 -13.97 -9.30 2.17
C ALA A 644 -13.23 -10.52 1.62
N GLY A 645 -13.93 -11.36 0.85
CA GLY A 645 -13.33 -12.57 0.33
C GLY A 645 -14.26 -13.31 -0.61
N GLU A 646 -13.86 -14.53 -0.94
CA GLU A 646 -14.71 -15.39 -1.75
C GLU A 646 -15.93 -15.85 -0.96
N GLY A 647 -17.12 -15.61 -1.50
CA GLY A 647 -18.39 -15.99 -0.86
C GLY A 647 -18.92 -14.99 0.17
N PHE A 648 -18.23 -13.86 0.42
CA PHE A 648 -18.74 -12.77 1.26
C PHE A 648 -18.21 -11.40 0.84
N SER A 649 -19.11 -10.43 0.72
CA SER A 649 -18.77 -9.04 0.40
C SER A 649 -18.77 -8.17 1.66
N PHE A 650 -17.60 -7.63 2.01
CA PHE A 650 -17.39 -6.56 3.00
C PHE A 650 -18.29 -6.63 4.24
N VAL A 651 -18.06 -7.62 5.10
CA VAL A 651 -18.74 -7.79 6.37
C VAL A 651 -17.89 -7.26 7.52
N LYS A 652 -18.50 -6.58 8.49
CA LYS A 652 -17.79 -6.18 9.71
C LYS A 652 -17.70 -7.35 10.66
N VAL A 653 -16.50 -7.67 11.11
CA VAL A 653 -16.20 -8.82 11.96
C VAL A 653 -15.45 -8.37 13.20
N ARG A 654 -15.81 -8.94 14.34
CA ARG A 654 -15.06 -8.84 15.59
C ARG A 654 -14.23 -10.10 15.76
N THR A 655 -12.93 -9.93 15.75
CA THR A 655 -11.94 -10.99 15.88
C THR A 655 -11.64 -11.22 17.37
N PRO A 656 -11.56 -12.47 17.84
CA PRO A 656 -11.18 -12.77 19.22
C PRO A 656 -9.68 -12.51 19.41
N LEU A 657 -9.23 -12.48 20.66
CA LEU A 657 -7.79 -12.54 20.94
C LEU A 657 -7.17 -13.85 20.42
N CYS A 658 -5.86 -13.81 20.17
CA CYS A 658 -5.07 -14.97 19.78
C CYS A 658 -5.02 -16.02 20.91
N LEU A 659 -4.77 -17.27 20.52
CA LEU A 659 -4.68 -18.43 21.40
C LEU A 659 -3.39 -18.46 22.22
N THR A 660 -2.34 -17.74 21.77
CA THR A 660 -1.06 -17.60 22.47
C THR A 660 -0.88 -16.23 23.10
N HIS A 661 -0.04 -16.16 24.13
CA HIS A 661 0.20 -14.95 24.91
C HIS A 661 0.69 -13.78 24.04
N HIS A 662 -0.05 -12.67 24.10
CA HIS A 662 0.27 -11.42 23.40
C HIS A 662 0.29 -10.25 24.39
N PRO A 663 1.45 -9.97 25.02
CA PRO A 663 1.61 -8.80 25.87
C PRO A 663 1.70 -7.53 25.02
N LYS A 664 1.58 -6.36 25.68
CA LYS A 664 1.66 -5.04 25.01
C LYS A 664 3.02 -4.74 24.39
N ALA A 665 4.10 -5.34 24.90
CA ALA A 665 5.46 -5.09 24.46
C ALA A 665 6.00 -6.28 23.67
N PRO A 666 6.71 -6.05 22.55
CA PRO A 666 7.44 -7.09 21.84
C PRO A 666 8.55 -7.67 22.73
N LEU A 667 9.10 -8.82 22.33
CA LEU A 667 10.30 -9.37 22.97
C LEU A 667 11.52 -8.48 22.68
N THR A 668 12.42 -8.35 23.65
CA THR A 668 13.74 -7.78 23.37
C THR A 668 14.56 -8.73 22.48
N PRO A 669 15.56 -8.23 21.74
CA PRO A 669 16.50 -9.07 21.00
C PRO A 669 17.08 -10.23 21.81
N GLU A 670 17.45 -10.00 23.06
CA GLU A 670 18.04 -10.99 23.96
C GLU A 670 17.02 -12.07 24.34
N GLU A 671 15.77 -11.69 24.60
CA GLU A 671 14.70 -12.63 24.91
C GLU A 671 14.36 -13.52 23.70
N VAL A 672 14.37 -12.95 22.48
CA VAL A 672 14.20 -13.72 21.23
C VAL A 672 15.33 -14.75 21.09
N VAL A 673 16.58 -14.33 21.25
CA VAL A 673 17.74 -15.21 21.14
C VAL A 673 17.69 -16.32 22.19
N ALA A 674 17.35 -15.98 23.44
CA ALA A 674 17.18 -16.96 24.52
C ALA A 674 16.10 -17.99 24.20
N ARG A 675 14.97 -17.55 23.61
CA ARG A 675 13.87 -18.42 23.18
C ARG A 675 14.24 -19.31 22.00
N ALA A 676 15.07 -18.82 21.09
CA ALA A 676 15.50 -19.58 19.92
C ALA A 676 16.45 -20.73 20.29
N ARG A 677 17.16 -20.65 21.42
CA ARG A 677 18.14 -21.66 21.83
C ARG A 677 17.57 -23.09 21.73
N PRO A 678 18.28 -24.03 21.10
CA PRO A 678 17.92 -25.44 21.18
C PRO A 678 17.80 -25.86 22.65
N ALA A 679 16.79 -26.67 22.99
CA ALA A 679 16.82 -27.39 24.25
C ALA A 679 18.07 -28.28 24.22
N GLY A 680 18.97 -28.08 25.19
CA GLY A 680 20.25 -28.76 25.27
C GLY A 680 20.14 -30.25 25.51
#